data_AF-A0A8D9BH38-F1
#
_entry.id   AF-A0A8D9BH38-F1
#
_cell.length_a   1.000
_cell.length_b   1.000
_cell.length_c   1.000
_cell.angle_alpha   90.00
_cell.angle_beta   90.00
_cell.angle_gamma   90.00
#
_symmetry.space_group_name_H-M   'P 1'
#
loop_
_entity.id
_entity.type
_entity.pdbx_description
1 polymer ?
#
loop_
_entity_poly.entity_id
_entity_poly.type
_entity_poly.pdbx_seq_one_letter_code
_entity_poly.pdbx_strand_id
1 'polypeptide(L)'
;MGPRVDLVPIILTVVILQCCVQFSEANKNSTNGGSKTYRTRASKSIEEKPIDSKNVVQVESKWSRPIIVPEFSENGDLTLIRFENATKKGKVQKKVKPAGANLTETLTAPLPAPIAAYMADIVKEIPKNTSKNDREKMIIENLFIEILKDDKLKDQLTEVISNVTKNTLEQTSIKIGDAETAILSLRNNKTRNSGKTESTNGKTESGNGKRNKGNVKNENAIKVETSTKTTDSTKPDAYTTAEFFPLRSRGKNTSEKLENKDEEEDNEDNKSTTESTNVRKKTKTQRQKTRDDDDDDRATTVRNETDEDNESVTINTNDIDITSTPPDTDSTTIVPTRTTTTKKIPPRDRNRVISKLRRKPIKTANLESLDERDSIYWYEQGDSALKGLLERRINEKKARNVILFLGDGMSLATVTAARIYDGQQNGHTGEEAQLSFESFPTTGLSKTYCIDKQVADSACTATAYLSGVKANYGTMGVSGLVTRNDCEAMRNESNHVDSIADWAQSCGKSTGLVTTTRVTHATPAALYAHTANRDWESDKHVLKAKLDPRECEDIASQLITRAPGNELNVILGGGRAHFLPDFVTDDEGHNGKRKDKRDLIDIWKQVKVKQGKSIAYVTNQTDLMKVNTSSTDYLLGLFSNDHLDYALDADLTKQPTLAEMTEVAVKMLDKNPEGFFLLVEGGRIDHAHHENMAHKALDETVEFSEAVRKASELVDLDETLIVVTADHSHTMTINGYPTRGNDILGLAGTSDVDNAAYTTLSYANGPSSKRKDIKRHDFSRDNLKYKDYKYPAMWAANSESHGGEDVPVFSTGPWSHLLSGVYQQNVIPRVMGFAACMGPGGYTACNTRK
;
A
#
# COMPACT_ATOMS: atom_id res chain seq x y z
N MET A 1 0.48 -26.40 -37.60
CA MET A 1 0.07 -25.07 -38.11
C MET A 1 0.12 -24.12 -36.93
N GLY A 2 0.91 -23.05 -37.01
CA GLY A 2 0.90 -21.99 -36.00
C GLY A 2 -0.03 -20.83 -36.42
N PRO A 3 -0.48 -19.98 -35.49
CA PRO A 3 -1.23 -18.78 -35.85
C PRO A 3 -0.35 -17.84 -36.69
N ARG A 4 -0.95 -17.21 -37.71
CA ARG A 4 -0.33 -16.05 -38.36
C ARG A 4 -0.46 -14.86 -37.43
N VAL A 5 0.60 -14.05 -37.33
CA VAL A 5 0.52 -12.72 -36.75
C VAL A 5 0.05 -11.78 -37.86
N ASP A 6 -1.09 -11.13 -37.68
CA ASP A 6 -1.56 -10.13 -38.63
C ASP A 6 -0.73 -8.84 -38.46
N LEU A 7 0.13 -8.54 -39.45
CA LEU A 7 0.91 -7.29 -39.49
C LEU A 7 0.02 -6.05 -39.78
N VAL A 8 -1.23 -6.26 -40.18
CA VAL A 8 -2.12 -5.23 -40.72
C VAL A 8 -2.44 -4.11 -39.71
N PRO A 9 -2.77 -4.37 -38.43
CA PRO A 9 -3.01 -3.30 -37.45
C PRO A 9 -1.76 -2.46 -37.17
N ILE A 10 -0.56 -3.06 -37.29
CA ILE A 10 0.71 -2.38 -37.03
C ILE A 10 0.95 -1.30 -38.10
N ILE A 11 0.69 -1.61 -39.37
CA ILE A 11 0.86 -0.66 -40.49
C ILE A 11 -0.13 0.51 -40.36
N LEU A 12 -1.40 0.23 -40.03
CA LEU A 12 -2.40 1.27 -39.78
C LEU A 12 -1.98 2.18 -38.61
N THR A 13 -1.43 1.60 -37.54
CA THR A 13 -0.91 2.33 -36.37
C THR A 13 0.29 3.22 -36.71
N VAL A 14 1.21 2.76 -37.58
CA VAL A 14 2.34 3.57 -38.06
C VAL A 14 1.86 4.78 -38.87
N VAL A 15 0.88 4.59 -39.78
CA VAL A 15 0.29 5.71 -40.54
C VAL A 15 -0.35 6.75 -39.60
N ILE A 16 -1.13 6.30 -38.61
CA ILE A 16 -1.75 7.16 -37.60
C ILE A 16 -0.69 7.95 -36.81
N LEU A 17 0.35 7.28 -36.30
CA LEU A 17 1.44 7.91 -35.55
C LEU A 17 2.17 8.97 -36.39
N GLN A 18 2.45 8.68 -37.65
CA GLN A 18 3.25 9.57 -38.50
C GLN A 18 2.47 10.84 -38.91
N CYS A 19 1.15 10.75 -39.06
CA CYS A 19 0.27 11.93 -39.18
C CYS A 19 0.25 12.76 -37.88
N CYS A 20 0.08 12.12 -36.71
CA CYS A 20 0.08 12.81 -35.42
C CYS A 20 1.39 13.55 -35.11
N VAL A 21 2.55 12.98 -35.50
CA VAL A 21 3.86 13.64 -35.32
C VAL A 21 3.98 14.93 -36.14
N GLN A 22 3.49 14.96 -37.38
CA GLN A 22 3.48 16.20 -38.18
C GLN A 22 2.57 17.27 -37.59
N PHE A 23 1.44 16.87 -36.99
CA PHE A 23 0.52 17.80 -36.30
C PHE A 23 1.18 18.45 -35.07
N SER A 24 2.02 17.70 -34.34
CA SER A 24 2.77 18.18 -33.17
C SER A 24 3.87 19.20 -33.53
N GLU A 25 4.60 18.99 -34.64
CA GLU A 25 5.60 19.98 -35.10
C GLU A 25 4.95 21.24 -35.71
N ALA A 26 3.76 21.13 -36.31
CA ALA A 26 3.02 22.29 -36.85
C ALA A 26 2.50 23.23 -35.75
N ASN A 27 1.85 22.69 -34.71
CA ASN A 27 1.22 23.51 -33.65
C ASN A 27 2.22 24.26 -32.76
N LYS A 28 3.52 23.93 -32.78
CA LYS A 28 4.56 24.68 -32.04
C LYS A 28 4.93 26.04 -32.66
N ASN A 29 4.41 26.37 -33.85
CA ASN A 29 4.70 27.62 -34.55
C ASN A 29 3.46 28.53 -34.77
N SER A 30 2.32 28.28 -34.11
CA SER A 30 1.08 29.05 -34.38
C SER A 30 0.16 29.26 -33.18
N THR A 31 0.61 30.04 -32.18
CA THR A 31 -0.28 30.80 -31.29
C THR A 31 0.39 32.10 -30.84
N ASN A 32 0.17 33.20 -31.57
CA ASN A 32 0.52 34.54 -31.08
C ASN A 32 -0.50 35.57 -31.61
N GLY A 33 -1.33 36.08 -30.69
CA GLY A 33 -2.52 36.89 -30.99
C GLY A 33 -3.77 36.05 -31.38
N GLY A 34 -4.98 36.38 -30.95
CA GLY A 34 -5.35 37.37 -29.93
C GLY A 34 -6.80 37.87 -30.03
N SER A 35 -7.52 37.95 -28.91
CA SER A 35 -8.79 38.69 -28.78
C SER A 35 -8.84 39.39 -27.43
N LYS A 36 -9.62 40.48 -27.32
CA LYS A 36 -9.53 41.48 -26.22
C LYS A 36 -10.86 41.67 -25.49
N THR A 37 -10.79 41.83 -24.18
CA THR A 37 -11.72 42.65 -23.38
C THR A 37 -10.96 43.39 -22.26
N TYR A 38 -11.47 44.54 -21.81
CA TYR A 38 -10.71 45.56 -21.07
C TYR A 38 -10.83 45.50 -19.55
N ARG A 39 -9.74 45.79 -18.81
CA ARG A 39 -9.73 46.82 -17.73
C ARG A 39 -8.32 47.26 -17.24
N THR A 40 -7.88 48.41 -17.74
CA THR A 40 -7.11 49.51 -17.09
C THR A 40 -6.12 49.29 -15.92
N ARG A 41 -4.90 49.85 -16.12
CA ARG A 41 -3.94 50.45 -15.14
C ARG A 41 -3.15 49.50 -14.19
N ALA A 42 -1.86 49.73 -13.88
CA ALA A 42 -0.92 50.79 -14.31
C ALA A 42 0.57 50.39 -14.29
N SER A 43 1.31 50.88 -15.30
CA SER A 43 2.76 51.25 -15.33
C SER A 43 3.79 50.63 -14.36
N LYS A 44 4.84 50.02 -14.93
CA LYS A 44 6.18 50.67 -15.05
C LYS A 44 7.06 49.99 -16.10
N SER A 45 8.18 50.64 -16.44
CA SER A 45 9.04 50.39 -17.61
C SER A 45 10.36 49.69 -17.27
N ILE A 46 10.82 48.77 -18.13
CA ILE A 46 12.23 48.35 -18.29
C ILE A 46 12.51 48.23 -19.80
N GLU A 47 13.74 48.54 -20.24
CA GLU A 47 14.18 48.45 -21.63
C GLU A 47 14.69 47.04 -21.99
N GLU A 48 14.46 46.58 -23.22
CA GLU A 48 15.08 45.35 -23.75
C GLU A 48 16.42 45.62 -24.45
N LYS A 49 17.39 44.72 -24.27
CA LYS A 49 18.58 44.59 -25.12
C LYS A 49 18.72 43.13 -25.57
N PRO A 50 19.13 42.87 -26.83
CA PRO A 50 19.22 41.51 -27.37
C PRO A 50 20.43 40.74 -26.82
N ILE A 51 20.30 39.42 -26.72
CA ILE A 51 21.36 38.47 -26.34
C ILE A 51 21.79 37.65 -27.57
N ASP A 52 23.10 37.40 -27.71
CA ASP A 52 23.71 36.70 -28.86
C ASP A 52 23.38 35.19 -28.88
N SER A 53 23.32 34.60 -30.08
CA SER A 53 22.80 33.25 -30.34
C SER A 53 23.89 32.29 -30.83
N LYS A 54 24.88 31.99 -29.97
CA LYS A 54 25.94 31.02 -30.27
C LYS A 54 26.25 30.07 -29.12
N ASN A 55 25.49 28.97 -29.06
CA ASN A 55 25.99 27.61 -28.78
C ASN A 55 24.83 26.60 -28.87
N VAL A 56 24.90 25.67 -29.82
CA VAL A 56 23.98 24.52 -29.93
C VAL A 56 24.80 23.29 -30.30
N VAL A 57 24.75 22.26 -29.45
CA VAL A 57 25.44 20.98 -29.68
C VAL A 57 24.62 20.13 -30.65
N GLN A 58 25.28 19.52 -31.64
CA GLN A 58 24.63 18.53 -32.52
C GLN A 58 24.61 17.15 -31.87
N VAL A 59 23.49 16.44 -32.01
CA VAL A 59 23.37 15.00 -31.73
C VAL A 59 22.91 14.31 -33.02
N GLU A 60 23.68 13.33 -33.49
CA GLU A 60 23.30 12.50 -34.64
C GLU A 60 22.57 11.23 -34.20
N SER A 61 21.52 10.83 -34.91
CA SER A 61 20.89 9.52 -34.77
C SER A 61 20.72 8.84 -36.14
N LYS A 62 20.98 7.53 -36.19
CA LYS A 62 20.82 6.68 -37.36
C LYS A 62 19.59 5.78 -37.18
N TRP A 63 18.78 5.65 -38.22
CA TRP A 63 17.61 4.75 -38.22
C TRP A 63 17.96 3.46 -38.96
N SER A 64 17.82 2.32 -38.28
CA SER A 64 18.28 0.99 -38.73
C SER A 64 17.16 0.10 -39.30
N ARG A 65 16.03 0.69 -39.69
CA ARG A 65 14.90 0.00 -40.34
C ARG A 65 14.37 0.82 -41.54
N PRO A 66 13.84 0.16 -42.59
CA PRO A 66 13.24 0.85 -43.73
C PRO A 66 11.95 1.59 -43.34
N ILE A 67 11.63 2.64 -44.09
CA ILE A 67 10.44 3.48 -43.92
C ILE A 67 9.55 3.30 -45.16
N ILE A 68 8.23 3.16 -44.96
CA ILE A 68 7.24 3.11 -46.04
C ILE A 68 6.35 4.35 -45.94
N VAL A 69 6.10 5.02 -47.07
CA VAL A 69 5.27 6.22 -47.16
C VAL A 69 4.14 5.99 -48.18
N PRO A 70 2.87 6.21 -47.82
CA PRO A 70 1.76 6.20 -48.77
C PRO A 70 1.62 7.56 -49.49
N GLU A 71 1.40 7.53 -50.80
CA GLU A 71 1.00 8.66 -51.62
C GLU A 71 -0.25 8.28 -52.44
N PHE A 72 -1.24 9.19 -52.54
CA PHE A 72 -2.46 8.98 -53.32
C PHE A 72 -2.41 9.77 -54.63
N SER A 73 -2.75 9.15 -55.76
CA SER A 73 -2.80 9.83 -57.07
C SER A 73 -4.10 10.63 -57.24
N GLU A 74 -4.07 11.69 -58.05
CA GLU A 74 -5.29 12.41 -58.47
C GLU A 74 -6.28 11.52 -59.27
N ASN A 75 -5.85 10.32 -59.70
CA ASN A 75 -6.67 9.33 -60.40
C ASN A 75 -7.31 8.28 -59.47
N GLY A 76 -6.99 8.27 -58.17
CA GLY A 76 -7.53 7.30 -57.20
C GLY A 76 -6.69 6.04 -57.01
N ASP A 77 -5.39 6.10 -57.22
CA ASP A 77 -4.45 5.01 -56.89
C ASP A 77 -3.74 5.26 -55.56
N LEU A 78 -3.55 4.21 -54.76
CA LEU A 78 -2.65 4.21 -53.60
C LEU A 78 -1.28 3.68 -54.02
N THR A 79 -0.25 4.51 -53.83
CA THR A 79 1.16 4.16 -54.03
C THR A 79 1.88 4.03 -52.70
N LEU A 80 2.61 2.94 -52.48
CA LEU A 80 3.50 2.77 -51.34
C LEU A 80 4.97 2.88 -51.80
N ILE A 81 5.71 3.82 -51.21
CA ILE A 81 7.11 4.11 -51.51
C ILE A 81 8.00 3.64 -50.36
N ARG A 82 9.01 2.80 -50.66
CA ARG A 82 9.97 2.28 -49.68
C ARG A 82 11.30 3.02 -49.73
N PHE A 83 11.78 3.42 -48.55
CA PHE A 83 13.07 4.06 -48.32
C PHE A 83 13.95 3.21 -47.40
N GLU A 84 15.24 3.08 -47.72
CA GLU A 84 16.22 2.37 -46.89
C GLU A 84 17.34 3.29 -46.38
N ASN A 85 17.80 3.03 -45.14
CA ASN A 85 18.89 3.71 -44.43
C ASN A 85 18.81 5.26 -44.41
N ALA A 86 17.88 5.82 -43.64
CA ALA A 86 17.75 7.26 -43.44
C ALA A 86 18.68 7.80 -42.32
N THR A 87 19.28 8.98 -42.53
CA THR A 87 20.07 9.70 -41.51
C THR A 87 19.77 11.20 -41.55
N LYS A 88 19.52 11.82 -40.38
CA LYS A 88 18.96 13.19 -40.33
C LYS A 88 20.05 14.27 -40.42
N LYS A 89 20.39 14.71 -41.64
CA LYS A 89 21.21 15.92 -41.90
C LYS A 89 20.51 16.87 -42.88
N GLY A 90 20.41 18.14 -42.51
CA GLY A 90 19.93 19.24 -43.37
C GLY A 90 18.70 19.99 -42.84
N LYS A 91 18.55 21.25 -43.27
CA LYS A 91 17.36 22.09 -42.99
C LYS A 91 16.19 21.72 -43.90
N VAL A 92 14.97 22.02 -43.46
CA VAL A 92 13.72 21.71 -44.18
C VAL A 92 13.63 22.42 -45.54
N GLN A 93 13.34 21.66 -46.59
CA GLN A 93 12.80 22.16 -47.87
C GLN A 93 11.72 21.20 -48.41
N LYS A 94 10.80 21.72 -49.24
CA LYS A 94 9.64 20.98 -49.76
C LYS A 94 10.03 19.93 -50.83
N LYS A 95 10.26 18.68 -50.40
CA LYS A 95 9.87 17.42 -51.08
C LYS A 95 10.23 16.23 -50.17
N VAL A 96 9.35 15.23 -50.08
CA VAL A 96 9.51 14.11 -49.13
C VAL A 96 10.50 13.07 -49.67
N LYS A 97 11.80 13.38 -49.57
CA LYS A 97 12.86 12.37 -49.60
C LYS A 97 13.70 12.53 -48.33
N PRO A 98 13.78 11.51 -47.44
CA PRO A 98 14.66 11.57 -46.28
C PRO A 98 16.11 11.76 -46.74
N ALA A 99 16.85 12.67 -46.10
CA ALA A 99 18.22 12.95 -46.47
C ALA A 99 19.09 11.69 -46.39
N GLY A 100 19.84 11.41 -47.45
CA GLY A 100 20.68 10.22 -47.57
C GLY A 100 19.96 8.89 -47.84
N ALA A 101 18.62 8.83 -47.78
CA ALA A 101 17.90 7.58 -48.03
C ALA A 101 17.83 7.26 -49.53
N ASN A 102 17.97 5.97 -49.86
CA ASN A 102 17.72 5.47 -51.21
C ASN A 102 16.25 5.01 -51.32
N LEU A 103 15.61 5.39 -52.43
CA LEU A 103 14.27 4.96 -52.81
C LEU A 103 14.47 3.67 -53.62
N THR A 104 13.96 2.55 -53.11
CA THR A 104 14.31 1.21 -53.64
C THR A 104 13.18 0.60 -54.46
N GLU A 105 11.95 0.62 -53.96
CA GLU A 105 10.77 0.01 -54.59
C GLU A 105 9.54 0.91 -54.44
N THR A 106 8.60 0.77 -55.38
CA THR A 106 7.35 1.54 -55.45
C THR A 106 6.27 0.64 -56.04
N LEU A 107 5.20 0.39 -55.28
CA LEU A 107 4.02 -0.35 -55.76
C LEU A 107 2.79 0.54 -55.71
N THR A 108 1.99 0.49 -56.78
CA THR A 108 0.76 1.25 -56.94
C THR A 108 -0.41 0.29 -57.16
N ALA A 109 -1.55 0.53 -56.51
CA ALA A 109 -2.79 -0.21 -56.73
C ALA A 109 -4.01 0.74 -56.77
N PRO A 110 -5.01 0.46 -57.62
CA PRO A 110 -6.23 1.27 -57.68
C PRO A 110 -7.05 1.09 -56.39
N LEU A 111 -7.72 2.15 -55.96
CA LEU A 111 -8.64 2.07 -54.81
C LEU A 111 -9.90 1.23 -55.16
N PRO A 112 -10.52 0.57 -54.16
CA PRO A 112 -11.82 -0.09 -54.32
C PRO A 112 -12.85 0.89 -54.89
N ALA A 113 -13.69 0.43 -55.83
CA ALA A 113 -14.63 1.29 -56.55
C ALA A 113 -15.53 2.19 -55.66
N PRO A 114 -16.00 1.76 -54.46
CA PRO A 114 -16.70 2.66 -53.54
C PRO A 114 -15.84 3.82 -53.04
N ILE A 115 -14.59 3.53 -52.65
CA ILE A 115 -13.64 4.53 -52.14
C ILE A 115 -13.22 5.49 -53.28
N ALA A 116 -13.01 4.97 -54.48
CA ALA A 116 -12.73 5.77 -55.67
C ALA A 116 -13.90 6.71 -56.03
N ALA A 117 -15.15 6.27 -55.86
CA ALA A 117 -16.32 7.11 -56.06
C ALA A 117 -16.40 8.26 -55.03
N TYR A 118 -16.25 7.97 -53.73
CA TYR A 118 -16.17 8.99 -52.68
C TYR A 118 -15.04 10.00 -52.93
N MET A 119 -13.85 9.52 -53.31
CA MET A 119 -12.72 10.38 -53.67
C MET A 119 -13.06 11.28 -54.87
N ALA A 120 -13.72 10.75 -55.90
CA ALA A 120 -14.14 11.53 -57.07
C ALA A 120 -15.21 12.59 -56.74
N ASP A 121 -16.06 12.37 -55.72
CA ASP A 121 -17.01 13.37 -55.24
C ASP A 121 -16.33 14.47 -54.40
N ILE A 122 -15.44 14.10 -53.47
CA ILE A 122 -14.61 15.05 -52.71
C ILE A 122 -13.79 15.96 -53.66
N VAL A 123 -13.25 15.40 -54.75
CA VAL A 123 -12.52 16.15 -55.78
C VAL A 123 -13.39 17.21 -56.50
N LYS A 124 -14.72 17.01 -56.61
CA LYS A 124 -15.65 17.97 -57.22
C LYS A 124 -15.96 19.15 -56.29
N GLU A 125 -16.02 18.91 -54.98
CA GLU A 125 -16.35 19.94 -53.98
C GLU A 125 -15.19 20.89 -53.68
N ILE A 126 -13.93 20.45 -53.85
CA ILE A 126 -12.77 21.32 -53.62
C ILE A 126 -12.70 22.42 -54.69
N PRO A 127 -12.61 23.71 -54.31
CA PRO A 127 -12.56 24.82 -55.25
C PRO A 127 -11.46 24.68 -56.31
N LYS A 128 -11.79 25.05 -57.56
CA LYS A 128 -10.86 25.01 -58.71
C LYS A 128 -9.63 25.92 -58.56
N ASN A 129 -9.64 26.81 -57.57
CA ASN A 129 -8.61 27.81 -57.29
C ASN A 129 -7.61 27.35 -56.22
N THR A 130 -7.84 26.20 -55.57
CA THR A 130 -6.98 25.65 -54.51
C THR A 130 -5.64 25.19 -55.10
N SER A 131 -4.53 25.45 -54.40
CA SER A 131 -3.20 25.00 -54.83
C SER A 131 -3.13 23.46 -54.87
N LYS A 132 -2.31 22.88 -55.76
CA LYS A 132 -2.25 21.42 -55.92
C LYS A 132 -1.95 20.70 -54.60
N ASN A 133 -0.94 21.15 -53.86
CA ASN A 133 -0.58 20.55 -52.57
C ASN A 133 -1.70 20.65 -51.52
N ASP A 134 -2.43 21.75 -51.49
CA ASP A 134 -3.54 21.94 -50.54
C ASP A 134 -4.76 21.11 -50.96
N ARG A 135 -4.97 20.93 -52.28
CA ARG A 135 -6.02 20.08 -52.84
C ARG A 135 -5.75 18.60 -52.58
N GLU A 136 -4.53 18.12 -52.84
CA GLU A 136 -4.08 16.77 -52.47
C GLU A 136 -4.30 16.51 -50.98
N LYS A 137 -3.92 17.45 -50.11
CA LYS A 137 -4.15 17.38 -48.67
C LYS A 137 -5.64 17.29 -48.32
N MET A 138 -6.49 18.18 -48.84
CA MET A 138 -7.93 18.20 -48.56
C MET A 138 -8.65 16.93 -49.04
N ILE A 139 -8.21 16.31 -50.14
CA ILE A 139 -8.75 15.03 -50.60
C ILE A 139 -8.44 13.94 -49.56
N ILE A 140 -7.18 13.86 -49.11
CA ILE A 140 -6.73 12.84 -48.15
C ILE A 140 -7.42 13.01 -46.78
N GLU A 141 -7.50 14.23 -46.26
CA GLU A 141 -8.15 14.51 -44.96
C GLU A 141 -9.64 14.15 -44.97
N ASN A 142 -10.39 14.56 -45.99
CA ASN A 142 -11.82 14.25 -46.09
C ASN A 142 -12.09 12.76 -46.36
N LEU A 143 -11.30 12.13 -47.23
CA LEU A 143 -11.45 10.70 -47.55
C LEU A 143 -11.16 9.82 -46.32
N PHE A 144 -10.16 10.20 -45.50
CA PHE A 144 -9.85 9.52 -44.25
C PHE A 144 -10.99 9.69 -43.21
N ILE A 145 -11.60 10.87 -43.13
CA ILE A 145 -12.75 11.13 -42.24
C ILE A 145 -13.97 10.26 -42.60
N GLU A 146 -14.28 10.04 -43.89
CA GLU A 146 -15.40 9.15 -44.26
C GLU A 146 -15.06 7.66 -44.08
N ILE A 147 -13.83 7.23 -44.39
CA ILE A 147 -13.40 5.84 -44.17
C ILE A 147 -13.39 5.48 -42.66
N LEU A 148 -13.18 6.45 -41.77
CA LEU A 148 -13.31 6.22 -40.32
C LEU A 148 -14.77 6.13 -39.82
N LYS A 149 -15.77 6.49 -40.63
CA LYS A 149 -17.20 6.41 -40.27
C LYS A 149 -17.89 5.14 -40.79
N ASP A 150 -17.33 4.50 -41.83
CA ASP A 150 -17.87 3.28 -42.42
C ASP A 150 -16.86 2.13 -42.28
N ASP A 151 -17.10 1.23 -41.33
CA ASP A 151 -16.28 0.04 -41.09
C ASP A 151 -16.14 -0.85 -42.35
N LYS A 152 -17.08 -0.80 -43.30
CA LYS A 152 -17.01 -1.56 -44.55
C LYS A 152 -16.02 -0.93 -45.55
N LEU A 153 -15.90 0.39 -45.59
CA LEU A 153 -14.86 1.07 -46.38
C LEU A 153 -13.49 0.87 -45.75
N LYS A 154 -13.42 0.91 -44.42
CA LYS A 154 -12.23 0.62 -43.61
C LYS A 154 -11.70 -0.80 -43.86
N ASP A 155 -12.57 -1.82 -43.86
CA ASP A 155 -12.20 -3.20 -44.20
C ASP A 155 -11.70 -3.32 -45.64
N GLN A 156 -12.37 -2.67 -46.61
CA GLN A 156 -11.94 -2.69 -48.02
C GLN A 156 -10.58 -2.00 -48.25
N LEU A 157 -10.31 -0.87 -47.60
CA LEU A 157 -9.00 -0.23 -47.63
C LEU A 157 -7.93 -1.14 -46.99
N THR A 158 -8.29 -1.78 -45.88
CA THR A 158 -7.42 -2.70 -45.12
C THR A 158 -7.02 -3.92 -45.95
N GLU A 159 -7.94 -4.50 -46.74
CA GLU A 159 -7.65 -5.58 -47.68
C GLU A 159 -6.67 -5.15 -48.77
N VAL A 160 -6.85 -3.96 -49.37
CA VAL A 160 -5.93 -3.44 -50.40
C VAL A 160 -4.54 -3.17 -49.83
N ILE A 161 -4.44 -2.52 -48.66
CA ILE A 161 -3.15 -2.30 -47.98
C ILE A 161 -2.45 -3.64 -47.68
N SER A 162 -3.19 -4.64 -47.21
CA SER A 162 -2.68 -5.99 -46.96
C SER A 162 -2.12 -6.64 -48.22
N ASN A 163 -2.86 -6.60 -49.34
CA ASN A 163 -2.45 -7.18 -50.61
C ASN A 163 -1.21 -6.47 -51.22
N VAL A 164 -1.14 -5.13 -51.18
CA VAL A 164 0.04 -4.39 -51.65
C VAL A 164 1.26 -4.68 -50.76
N THR A 165 1.08 -4.72 -49.44
CA THR A 165 2.14 -5.07 -48.48
C THR A 165 2.69 -6.47 -48.75
N LYS A 166 1.79 -7.45 -48.97
CA LYS A 166 2.15 -8.83 -49.28
C LYS A 166 2.97 -8.93 -50.57
N ASN A 167 2.53 -8.30 -51.65
CA ASN A 167 3.27 -8.28 -52.92
C ASN A 167 4.66 -7.62 -52.77
N THR A 168 4.77 -6.58 -51.95
CA THR A 168 6.05 -5.91 -51.64
C THR A 168 7.00 -6.86 -50.88
N LEU A 169 6.48 -7.61 -49.90
CA LEU A 169 7.27 -8.57 -49.14
C LEU A 169 7.75 -9.74 -50.01
N GLU A 170 6.87 -10.32 -50.84
CA GLU A 170 7.20 -11.43 -51.75
C GLU A 170 8.26 -11.02 -52.79
N GLN A 171 8.27 -9.76 -53.26
CA GLN A 171 9.35 -9.24 -54.12
C GLN A 171 10.70 -9.17 -53.39
N THR A 172 10.73 -8.78 -52.11
CA THR A 172 12.00 -8.83 -51.34
C THR A 172 12.50 -10.24 -51.05
N SER A 173 11.64 -11.26 -50.96
CA SER A 173 12.08 -12.65 -50.78
C SER A 173 12.99 -13.15 -51.91
N ILE A 174 12.88 -12.57 -53.11
CA ILE A 174 13.68 -12.95 -54.29
C ILE A 174 15.12 -12.39 -54.22
N LYS A 175 15.40 -11.40 -53.35
CA LYS A 175 16.73 -10.77 -53.20
C LYS A 175 17.55 -11.30 -52.01
N ILE A 176 17.06 -12.31 -51.28
CA ILE A 176 17.78 -12.96 -50.16
C ILE A 176 18.26 -14.37 -50.58
N GLY A 177 18.63 -14.55 -51.85
CA GLY A 177 19.10 -15.84 -52.40
C GLY A 177 20.51 -16.24 -51.94
N ASP A 178 21.40 -15.27 -51.71
CA ASP A 178 22.82 -15.54 -51.42
C ASP A 178 23.08 -16.09 -50.00
N ALA A 179 22.04 -16.24 -49.17
CA ALA A 179 22.14 -16.77 -47.81
C ALA A 179 22.03 -18.30 -47.71
N GLU A 180 21.46 -19.00 -48.71
CA GLU A 180 21.27 -20.46 -48.63
C GLU A 180 22.60 -21.24 -48.74
N THR A 181 23.59 -20.67 -49.43
CA THR A 181 24.94 -21.24 -49.60
C THR A 181 25.67 -21.44 -48.26
N ALA A 182 25.33 -20.67 -47.22
CA ALA A 182 25.96 -20.79 -45.90
C ALA A 182 25.46 -21.99 -45.08
N ILE A 183 24.21 -22.45 -45.31
CA ILE A 183 23.56 -23.49 -44.48
C ILE A 183 23.73 -24.90 -45.08
N LEU A 184 23.95 -25.02 -46.38
CA LEU A 184 24.25 -26.29 -47.06
C LEU A 184 25.58 -26.94 -46.63
N SER A 185 26.46 -26.19 -45.96
CA SER A 185 27.76 -26.66 -45.46
C SER A 185 27.69 -27.67 -44.29
N LEU A 186 26.56 -27.77 -43.59
CA LEU A 186 26.40 -28.62 -42.39
C LEU A 186 25.48 -29.84 -42.55
N ARG A 187 24.90 -30.08 -43.74
CA ARG A 187 24.07 -31.27 -44.02
C ARG A 187 24.20 -31.80 -45.45
N ASN A 188 25.26 -32.57 -45.69
CA ASN A 188 25.29 -33.86 -46.42
C ASN A 188 26.65 -34.12 -47.08
N ASN A 189 27.58 -34.73 -46.34
CA ASN A 189 28.73 -35.38 -46.97
C ASN A 189 28.32 -36.79 -47.41
N LYS A 190 28.52 -37.14 -48.68
CA LYS A 190 27.80 -38.26 -49.33
C LYS A 190 28.70 -39.50 -49.53
N THR A 191 28.35 -40.60 -48.85
CA THR A 191 28.55 -42.02 -49.22
C THR A 191 29.88 -42.49 -49.87
N ARG A 192 30.55 -43.49 -49.27
CA ARG A 192 31.20 -44.56 -50.07
C ARG A 192 31.37 -45.93 -49.38
N ASN A 193 30.73 -46.93 -49.98
CA ASN A 193 31.07 -48.36 -50.15
C ASN A 193 31.45 -49.33 -49.00
N SER A 194 30.83 -50.51 -49.16
CA SER A 194 31.36 -51.90 -49.02
C SER A 194 31.57 -52.53 -47.63
N GLY A 195 31.08 -53.76 -47.49
CA GLY A 195 31.36 -54.68 -46.38
C GLY A 195 30.31 -55.80 -46.22
N LYS A 196 30.69 -57.06 -46.45
CA LYS A 196 30.17 -58.24 -45.73
C LYS A 196 31.08 -58.42 -44.47
N THR A 197 30.87 -59.25 -43.44
CA THR A 197 30.15 -60.53 -43.22
C THR A 197 29.66 -60.66 -41.75
N GLU A 198 29.08 -61.81 -41.38
CA GLU A 198 29.15 -62.53 -40.07
C GLU A 198 28.96 -61.74 -38.73
N SER A 199 27.95 -61.97 -37.87
CA SER A 199 27.45 -63.18 -37.15
C SER A 199 28.21 -63.58 -35.86
N THR A 200 27.58 -63.48 -34.67
CA THR A 200 27.25 -64.61 -33.75
C THR A 200 26.83 -64.22 -32.30
N ASN A 201 25.94 -65.04 -31.70
CA ASN A 201 25.80 -65.46 -30.29
C ASN A 201 25.30 -64.54 -29.11
N GLY A 202 24.57 -65.19 -28.17
CA GLY A 202 24.07 -64.68 -26.85
C GLY A 202 22.57 -64.30 -26.86
N LYS A 203 21.56 -65.11 -26.45
CA LYS A 203 21.27 -65.84 -25.18
C LYS A 203 21.28 -64.92 -23.94
N THR A 204 20.28 -64.87 -23.05
CA THR A 204 19.12 -65.77 -22.71
C THR A 204 17.83 -64.95 -22.43
N GLU A 205 16.60 -65.43 -22.75
CA GLU A 205 15.56 -66.04 -21.85
C GLU A 205 15.15 -65.20 -20.59
N SER A 206 13.89 -65.08 -20.13
CA SER A 206 12.54 -65.62 -20.46
C SER A 206 11.47 -64.69 -19.81
N GLY A 207 10.18 -64.57 -20.19
CA GLY A 207 9.38 -65.31 -21.20
C GLY A 207 7.98 -64.71 -21.48
N ASN A 208 7.17 -65.46 -22.25
CA ASN A 208 5.83 -65.15 -22.79
C ASN A 208 4.73 -64.92 -21.71
N GLY A 209 3.52 -64.41 -22.03
CA GLY A 209 2.87 -64.14 -23.34
C GLY A 209 1.69 -63.14 -23.22
N LYS A 210 1.19 -62.51 -24.30
CA LYS A 210 0.34 -63.05 -25.40
C LYS A 210 -1.03 -63.57 -24.87
N ARG A 211 -2.19 -63.23 -25.46
CA ARG A 211 -2.46 -62.70 -26.83
C ARG A 211 -3.90 -62.15 -26.99
N ASN A 212 -4.10 -61.31 -28.01
CA ASN A 212 -5.36 -61.08 -28.78
C ASN A 212 -6.61 -60.53 -28.05
N LYS A 213 -7.13 -59.35 -28.44
CA LYS A 213 -7.97 -59.01 -29.62
C LYS A 213 -9.46 -59.39 -29.48
N GLY A 214 -10.31 -58.37 -29.39
CA GLY A 214 -11.77 -58.38 -29.54
C GLY A 214 -12.29 -56.94 -29.65
N ASN A 215 -13.39 -56.69 -30.35
CA ASN A 215 -13.94 -55.35 -30.59
C ASN A 215 -15.49 -55.43 -30.74
N VAL A 216 -16.18 -54.28 -30.70
CA VAL A 216 -17.61 -54.03 -31.05
C VAL A 216 -18.69 -54.18 -29.93
N LYS A 217 -19.21 -53.01 -29.50
CA LYS A 217 -20.60 -52.52 -29.25
C LYS A 217 -21.77 -53.39 -28.70
N ASN A 218 -22.77 -52.66 -28.14
CA ASN A 218 -24.18 -53.04 -27.79
C ASN A 218 -24.30 -53.95 -26.51
N GLU A 219 -25.38 -54.06 -25.71
CA GLU A 219 -26.76 -53.48 -25.57
C GLU A 219 -27.38 -53.93 -24.19
N ASN A 220 -28.56 -53.55 -23.62
CA ASN A 220 -29.59 -52.48 -23.79
C ASN A 220 -30.52 -52.40 -22.52
N ALA A 221 -31.42 -51.39 -22.47
CA ALA A 221 -32.81 -51.40 -21.93
C ALA A 221 -33.18 -51.30 -20.41
N ILE A 222 -34.35 -50.65 -20.22
CA ILE A 222 -35.09 -50.17 -19.03
C ILE A 222 -35.96 -51.25 -18.31
N LYS A 223 -36.12 -51.16 -16.97
CA LYS A 223 -37.35 -51.35 -16.12
C LYS A 223 -36.97 -51.18 -14.62
N VAL A 224 -37.72 -50.64 -13.62
CA VAL A 224 -39.15 -50.36 -13.31
C VAL A 224 -39.89 -51.46 -12.53
N GLU A 225 -40.17 -51.19 -11.22
CA GLU A 225 -41.31 -51.57 -10.33
C GLU A 225 -40.99 -50.98 -8.91
N THR A 226 -41.74 -50.07 -8.25
CA THR A 226 -43.10 -50.01 -7.65
C THR A 226 -43.32 -50.68 -6.29
N SER A 227 -43.66 -49.90 -5.25
CA SER A 227 -44.73 -50.22 -4.27
C SER A 227 -45.25 -48.95 -3.56
N THR A 228 -46.40 -49.02 -2.87
CA THR A 228 -47.15 -47.85 -2.35
C THR A 228 -47.87 -48.13 -1.01
N LYS A 229 -48.12 -47.08 -0.20
CA LYS A 229 -49.32 -46.96 0.67
C LYS A 229 -49.52 -45.54 1.26
N THR A 230 -50.67 -45.31 1.89
CA THR A 230 -51.36 -44.01 2.01
C THR A 230 -52.14 -43.81 3.31
N THR A 231 -52.23 -42.56 3.80
CA THR A 231 -53.37 -41.86 4.48
C THR A 231 -52.89 -40.41 4.75
N ASP A 232 -53.51 -39.31 4.31
CA ASP A 232 -54.84 -38.75 4.65
C ASP A 232 -54.87 -38.23 6.12
N SER A 233 -55.26 -36.99 6.48
CA SER A 233 -56.37 -36.19 5.92
C SER A 233 -56.36 -34.66 6.21
N THR A 234 -57.27 -33.93 5.51
CA THR A 234 -57.85 -32.57 5.78
C THR A 234 -56.95 -31.32 5.92
N LYS A 235 -57.35 -30.09 5.54
CA LYS A 235 -58.07 -29.41 4.41
C LYS A 235 -57.98 -27.86 4.72
N PRO A 236 -58.51 -26.88 3.94
CA PRO A 236 -57.80 -25.63 3.61
C PRO A 236 -58.42 -24.37 4.30
N ASP A 237 -58.11 -23.09 4.00
CA ASP A 237 -58.28 -22.30 2.74
C ASP A 237 -57.58 -20.91 2.88
N ALA A 238 -56.90 -20.36 1.83
CA ALA A 238 -57.37 -19.36 0.83
C ALA A 238 -57.54 -17.90 1.37
N TYR A 239 -57.30 -16.78 0.63
CA TYR A 239 -56.52 -16.44 -0.58
C TYR A 239 -56.56 -14.88 -0.77
N THR A 240 -55.56 -14.24 -1.42
CA THR A 240 -55.63 -12.93 -2.17
C THR A 240 -56.04 -11.61 -1.45
N THR A 241 -55.82 -10.34 -1.90
CA THR A 241 -54.80 -9.59 -2.74
C THR A 241 -55.08 -8.06 -2.65
N ALA A 242 -54.07 -7.20 -2.93
CA ALA A 242 -54.21 -5.83 -3.53
C ALA A 242 -54.90 -4.69 -2.70
N GLU A 243 -54.81 -3.36 -2.99
CA GLU A 243 -53.83 -2.48 -3.70
C GLU A 243 -54.01 -0.97 -3.31
N PHE A 244 -52.98 -0.15 -3.59
CA PHE A 244 -52.88 1.33 -3.82
C PHE A 244 -53.98 2.39 -3.43
N PHE A 245 -53.57 3.39 -2.61
CA PHE A 245 -53.89 4.86 -2.66
C PHE A 245 -55.38 5.33 -2.50
N PRO A 246 -55.75 6.66 -2.39
CA PRO A 246 -54.99 7.94 -2.52
C PRO A 246 -55.22 9.03 -1.41
N LEU A 247 -54.86 10.29 -1.71
CA LEU A 247 -54.87 11.51 -0.85
C LEU A 247 -56.23 12.22 -0.64
N ARG A 248 -56.45 12.84 0.55
CA ARG A 248 -57.19 14.11 0.86
C ARG A 248 -57.37 14.27 2.40
N SER A 249 -57.81 15.39 3.01
CA SER A 249 -57.34 16.80 3.00
C SER A 249 -58.18 17.70 3.96
N ARG A 250 -57.53 18.62 4.70
CA ARG A 250 -58.03 19.94 5.22
C ARG A 250 -58.91 20.07 6.50
N GLY A 251 -58.46 20.98 7.38
CA GLY A 251 -59.25 21.82 8.31
C GLY A 251 -59.27 21.36 9.78
N LYS A 252 -59.22 22.21 10.83
CA LYS A 252 -58.97 23.66 11.05
C LYS A 252 -58.32 23.77 12.47
N ASN A 253 -57.61 24.81 12.92
CA ASN A 253 -58.02 26.21 13.06
C ASN A 253 -56.84 27.13 13.50
N THR A 254 -56.99 28.44 13.28
CA THR A 254 -56.51 29.63 14.06
C THR A 254 -55.57 29.48 15.29
N SER A 255 -54.69 30.43 15.66
CA SER A 255 -53.93 31.53 15.01
C SER A 255 -53.47 32.52 16.10
N GLU A 256 -52.20 32.93 16.13
CA GLU A 256 -51.84 34.28 16.65
C GLU A 256 -50.45 34.73 16.16
N LYS A 257 -50.29 36.06 16.06
CA LYS A 257 -49.06 36.79 15.75
C LYS A 257 -48.74 37.64 16.97
N LEU A 258 -47.46 37.88 17.27
CA LEU A 258 -47.03 39.12 17.90
C LEU A 258 -45.64 39.52 17.39
N GLU A 259 -45.46 40.80 17.10
CA GLU A 259 -44.23 41.46 16.67
C GLU A 259 -43.86 42.50 17.74
N ASN A 260 -42.55 42.78 17.93
CA ASN A 260 -41.89 44.01 18.44
C ASN A 260 -40.46 43.66 18.93
N LYS A 261 -39.39 44.43 18.66
CA LYS A 261 -39.08 45.86 18.93
C LYS A 261 -38.88 46.14 20.42
N ASP A 262 -37.92 46.94 20.89
CA ASP A 262 -36.69 47.59 20.33
C ASP A 262 -35.80 47.96 21.56
N GLU A 263 -34.83 48.89 21.42
CA GLU A 263 -34.11 49.63 22.50
C GLU A 263 -33.13 48.77 23.36
N GLU A 264 -31.81 49.01 23.46
CA GLU A 264 -30.90 50.16 23.21
C GLU A 264 -30.78 51.20 24.35
N GLU A 265 -29.52 51.52 24.68
CA GLU A 265 -28.93 52.51 25.62
C GLU A 265 -29.50 52.72 27.04
N ASP A 266 -28.62 52.51 28.04
CA ASP A 266 -28.19 53.55 28.99
C ASP A 266 -26.97 53.04 29.81
N ASN A 267 -26.10 53.87 30.40
CA ASN A 267 -25.35 55.04 29.90
C ASN A 267 -24.31 55.43 30.98
N GLU A 268 -23.43 56.39 30.67
CA GLU A 268 -22.71 57.28 31.62
C GLU A 268 -21.77 56.69 32.73
N ASP A 269 -20.66 57.34 33.11
CA ASP A 269 -19.79 58.28 32.38
C ASP A 269 -18.41 58.45 33.07
N ASN A 270 -17.52 59.17 32.38
CA ASN A 270 -16.56 60.15 32.89
C ASN A 270 -15.23 59.72 33.56
N LYS A 271 -14.16 60.05 32.80
CA LYS A 271 -12.97 60.83 33.22
C LYS A 271 -11.94 60.20 34.17
N SER A 272 -10.68 60.66 34.18
CA SER A 272 -9.78 61.17 33.10
C SER A 272 -8.41 61.47 33.72
N THR A 273 -7.32 61.46 32.93
CA THR A 273 -6.04 62.18 33.18
C THR A 273 -5.24 61.79 34.46
N THR A 274 -3.91 61.90 34.55
CA THR A 274 -2.90 62.55 33.70
C THR A 274 -1.53 61.85 33.84
N GLU A 275 -0.75 61.88 32.76
CA GLU A 275 0.72 62.06 32.71
C GLU A 275 1.67 61.54 33.82
N SER A 276 2.50 60.56 33.43
CA SER A 276 3.97 60.70 33.23
C SER A 276 5.02 60.09 34.20
N THR A 277 6.10 59.62 33.55
CA THR A 277 7.49 59.37 34.02
C THR A 277 7.91 58.13 34.86
N ASN A 278 8.99 57.50 34.36
CA ASN A 278 10.15 56.95 35.09
C ASN A 278 10.05 55.74 36.04
N VAL A 279 10.09 54.55 35.42
CA VAL A 279 11.13 53.52 35.63
C VAL A 279 11.88 53.49 36.99
N ARG A 280 11.52 52.55 37.87
CA ARG A 280 12.50 51.60 38.44
C ARG A 280 11.90 50.32 39.06
N LYS A 281 12.65 49.23 38.91
CA LYS A 281 12.48 47.86 39.45
C LYS A 281 12.06 47.89 40.94
N LYS A 282 11.17 47.01 41.45
CA LYS A 282 11.47 45.57 41.70
C LYS A 282 10.23 44.72 42.10
N THR A 283 10.34 43.40 41.85
CA THR A 283 9.73 42.23 42.55
C THR A 283 8.21 42.07 42.75
N LYS A 284 7.67 41.08 42.01
CA LYS A 284 6.85 39.93 42.47
C LYS A 284 5.80 40.12 43.58
N THR A 285 4.55 39.77 43.24
CA THR A 285 3.73 38.83 44.03
C THR A 285 2.93 37.97 43.05
N GLN A 286 2.66 36.71 43.38
CA GLN A 286 1.91 35.78 42.51
C GLN A 286 0.40 36.09 42.51
N ARG A 287 -0.25 35.88 41.36
CA ARG A 287 -1.63 35.38 41.34
C ARG A 287 -1.70 34.16 40.42
N GLN A 288 -2.23 33.09 40.99
CA GLN A 288 -2.40 31.78 40.36
C GLN A 288 -3.63 31.85 39.44
N LYS A 289 -3.54 31.24 38.25
CA LYS A 289 -4.69 31.04 37.37
C LYS A 289 -4.57 29.68 36.71
N THR A 290 -5.62 28.88 36.83
CA THR A 290 -5.72 27.52 36.27
C THR A 290 -5.68 27.56 34.74
N ARG A 291 -5.17 26.47 34.17
CA ARG A 291 -5.34 26.06 32.77
C ARG A 291 -5.48 24.55 32.74
N ASP A 292 -6.01 24.08 31.63
CA ASP A 292 -6.46 22.71 31.43
C ASP A 292 -5.32 21.90 30.80
N ASP A 293 -5.02 20.73 31.38
CA ASP A 293 -3.97 19.82 30.94
C ASP A 293 -4.60 18.54 30.33
N ASP A 294 -4.67 18.55 29.00
CA ASP A 294 -4.84 17.34 28.18
C ASP A 294 -3.47 16.84 27.69
N ASP A 295 -3.46 15.62 27.15
CA ASP A 295 -2.29 14.87 26.65
C ASP A 295 -1.25 14.46 27.73
N ASP A 296 -1.43 13.26 28.31
CA ASP A 296 -0.50 12.59 29.26
C ASP A 296 0.60 11.77 28.52
N ASP A 297 0.82 12.05 27.23
CA ASP A 297 1.73 11.33 26.33
C ASP A 297 3.16 11.91 26.34
N ARG A 298 3.84 11.83 27.49
CA ARG A 298 5.25 12.28 27.57
C ARG A 298 6.15 11.51 28.54
N ALA A 299 6.81 10.48 28.01
CA ALA A 299 8.07 10.00 28.60
C ALA A 299 9.10 11.14 28.65
N THR A 300 9.73 11.37 29.81
CA THR A 300 10.62 12.52 30.03
C THR A 300 11.95 12.11 30.67
N THR A 301 12.90 11.66 29.84
CA THR A 301 14.25 11.28 30.26
C THR A 301 15.20 12.46 30.12
N VAL A 302 15.44 13.20 31.20
CA VAL A 302 16.45 14.28 31.24
C VAL A 302 17.65 13.83 32.06
N ARG A 303 18.80 13.66 31.40
CA ARG A 303 20.12 13.68 32.04
C ARG A 303 20.83 14.96 31.62
N ASN A 304 21.19 15.79 32.59
CA ASN A 304 22.12 16.89 32.38
C ASN A 304 23.52 16.40 32.75
N GLU A 305 24.49 16.62 31.86
CA GLU A 305 25.91 16.59 32.19
C GLU A 305 26.43 18.03 32.19
N THR A 306 27.11 18.41 33.27
CA THR A 306 27.97 19.60 33.36
C THR A 306 29.08 19.27 34.35
N ASP A 307 30.32 19.16 33.86
CA ASP A 307 31.51 19.05 34.71
C ASP A 307 31.76 20.36 35.47
N GLU A 308 32.30 20.26 36.70
CA GLU A 308 33.69 20.67 37.02
C GLU A 308 33.98 20.57 38.54
N ASP A 309 35.23 20.18 38.84
CA ASP A 309 36.05 20.56 40.01
C ASP A 309 35.68 20.23 41.48
N ASN A 310 36.44 19.25 42.00
CA ASN A 310 37.50 19.41 43.03
C ASN A 310 37.38 18.84 44.47
N GLU A 311 38.58 18.48 44.97
CA GLU A 311 39.03 18.25 46.35
C GLU A 311 38.37 17.19 47.28
N SER A 312 38.97 15.99 47.24
CA SER A 312 39.53 15.23 48.39
C SER A 312 39.02 15.41 49.84
N VAL A 313 38.83 14.28 50.53
CA VAL A 313 39.70 13.86 51.68
C VAL A 313 39.44 12.39 52.10
N THR A 314 40.46 11.75 52.69
CA THR A 314 40.51 10.34 53.16
C THR A 314 39.79 10.07 54.48
N ILE A 315 39.35 8.82 54.70
CA ILE A 315 39.52 7.96 55.90
C ILE A 315 38.86 6.58 55.59
N ASN A 316 39.56 5.43 55.57
CA ASN A 316 40.01 4.55 56.67
C ASN A 316 38.88 4.01 57.58
N THR A 317 38.81 2.74 58.03
CA THR A 317 39.48 1.44 57.74
C THR A 317 38.72 0.33 58.54
N ASN A 318 39.16 -0.95 58.47
CA ASN A 318 38.86 -2.05 59.43
C ASN A 318 37.42 -2.65 59.39
N ASP A 319 37.15 -3.93 59.70
CA ASP A 319 37.98 -5.10 60.13
C ASP A 319 37.36 -6.42 59.54
N ILE A 320 38.14 -7.40 59.05
CA ILE A 320 38.58 -8.68 59.69
C ILE A 320 37.41 -9.64 60.10
N ASP A 321 37.38 -10.97 59.87
CA ASP A 321 38.04 -11.97 58.98
C ASP A 321 37.39 -13.39 59.27
N ILE A 322 37.94 -14.50 58.74
CA ILE A 322 38.01 -15.88 59.30
C ILE A 322 37.28 -17.03 58.53
N THR A 323 37.98 -17.58 57.52
CA THR A 323 38.08 -19.04 57.14
C THR A 323 36.84 -19.76 56.54
N SER A 324 36.94 -20.93 55.85
CA SER A 324 38.04 -21.93 55.70
C SER A 324 38.06 -22.67 54.33
N THR A 325 39.16 -23.42 54.06
CA THR A 325 39.54 -24.14 52.81
C THR A 325 40.54 -25.28 53.12
N PRO A 326 40.97 -26.17 52.19
CA PRO A 326 40.41 -26.70 50.94
C PRO A 326 40.26 -28.26 51.02
N PRO A 327 40.43 -29.08 49.94
CA PRO A 327 41.77 -29.42 49.40
C PRO A 327 41.87 -29.48 47.85
N ASP A 328 43.10 -29.58 47.36
CA ASP A 328 43.50 -29.46 45.94
C ASP A 328 43.34 -30.70 45.05
N THR A 329 43.43 -30.50 43.72
CA THR A 329 44.38 -31.28 42.90
C THR A 329 44.79 -30.50 41.63
N ASP A 330 46.00 -30.78 41.12
CA ASP A 330 46.76 -29.93 40.20
C ASP A 330 46.69 -30.36 38.71
N SER A 331 46.61 -29.38 37.79
CA SER A 331 47.27 -29.47 36.49
C SER A 331 47.43 -28.08 35.83
N THR A 332 48.62 -27.78 35.31
CA THR A 332 48.97 -26.47 34.75
C THR A 332 49.14 -26.48 33.23
N THR A 333 48.58 -25.51 32.51
CA THR A 333 49.00 -25.18 31.13
C THR A 333 48.77 -23.70 30.76
N ILE A 334 49.88 -22.95 30.80
CA ILE A 334 50.29 -21.79 29.96
C ILE A 334 49.19 -20.93 29.30
N VAL A 335 49.16 -19.66 29.68
CA VAL A 335 48.39 -18.55 29.06
C VAL A 335 49.09 -17.99 27.81
N PRO A 336 48.33 -17.55 26.79
CA PRO A 336 48.59 -16.24 26.20
C PRO A 336 47.33 -15.35 26.18
N THR A 337 47.49 -14.10 26.59
CA THR A 337 46.44 -13.07 26.55
C THR A 337 46.06 -12.68 25.12
N ARG A 338 44.78 -12.37 24.87
CA ARG A 338 44.37 -11.69 23.63
C ARG A 338 43.24 -10.70 23.89
N THR A 339 43.43 -9.49 23.35
CA THR A 339 42.58 -8.31 23.51
C THR A 339 41.14 -8.51 23.04
N THR A 340 40.20 -8.06 23.87
CA THR A 340 38.77 -7.93 23.54
C THR A 340 38.57 -6.82 22.51
N THR A 341 38.52 -7.20 21.23
CA THR A 341 38.05 -6.33 20.15
C THR A 341 36.54 -6.48 19.99
N THR A 342 35.81 -5.37 20.03
CA THR A 342 34.36 -5.31 19.86
C THR A 342 33.98 -5.73 18.44
N LYS A 343 33.54 -6.98 18.28
CA LYS A 343 32.96 -7.44 17.01
C LYS A 343 31.63 -6.73 16.77
N LYS A 344 31.59 -5.87 15.74
CA LYS A 344 30.32 -5.42 15.15
C LYS A 344 29.50 -6.64 14.74
N ILE A 345 28.19 -6.57 14.98
CA ILE A 345 27.22 -7.53 14.45
C ILE A 345 27.23 -7.38 12.91
N PRO A 346 27.34 -8.47 12.13
CA PRO A 346 27.30 -8.39 10.67
C PRO A 346 25.87 -8.09 10.18
N PRO A 347 25.69 -7.46 9.00
CA PRO A 347 24.38 -7.31 8.39
C PRO A 347 23.74 -8.70 8.15
N ARG A 348 22.42 -8.80 8.39
CA ARG A 348 21.66 -10.04 8.18
C ARG A 348 21.61 -10.36 6.69
N ASP A 349 22.07 -11.54 6.28
CA ASP A 349 22.06 -11.99 4.88
C ASP A 349 20.63 -12.32 4.40
N ARG A 350 19.92 -11.30 3.89
CA ARG A 350 18.53 -11.41 3.43
C ARG A 350 18.38 -12.13 2.08
N ASN A 351 19.45 -12.27 1.29
CA ASN A 351 19.38 -12.66 -0.13
C ASN A 351 18.98 -14.12 -0.40
N ARG A 352 18.77 -14.94 0.63
CA ARG A 352 18.42 -16.37 0.48
C ARG A 352 16.93 -16.63 0.27
N VAL A 353 16.03 -15.69 0.60
CA VAL A 353 14.64 -16.01 0.97
C VAL A 353 13.57 -15.72 -0.11
N ILE A 354 13.88 -14.91 -1.13
CA ILE A 354 13.03 -14.71 -2.33
C ILE A 354 12.68 -16.04 -3.03
N SER A 355 13.45 -17.10 -2.75
CA SER A 355 13.22 -18.47 -3.19
C SER A 355 11.92 -19.13 -2.71
N LYS A 356 11.35 -18.74 -1.56
CA LYS A 356 10.16 -19.41 -0.96
C LYS A 356 8.80 -18.89 -1.46
N LEU A 357 8.68 -17.59 -1.73
CA LEU A 357 7.43 -16.98 -2.25
C LEU A 357 7.14 -17.36 -3.71
N ARG A 358 8.06 -18.06 -4.37
CA ARG A 358 7.95 -18.48 -5.77
C ARG A 358 7.45 -19.93 -5.89
N ARG A 359 6.21 -20.11 -6.36
CA ARG A 359 5.93 -21.23 -7.29
C ARG A 359 7.00 -21.15 -8.39
N LYS A 360 7.70 -22.27 -8.63
CA LYS A 360 8.99 -22.38 -9.36
C LYS A 360 9.33 -21.14 -10.20
N PRO A 361 10.46 -20.43 -9.94
CA PRO A 361 10.80 -19.23 -10.70
C PRO A 361 10.67 -19.48 -12.20
N ILE A 362 9.75 -18.75 -12.82
CA ILE A 362 9.91 -18.31 -14.21
C ILE A 362 11.36 -17.82 -14.30
N LYS A 363 12.09 -18.22 -15.34
CA LYS A 363 13.38 -17.58 -15.63
C LYS A 363 13.10 -16.11 -15.93
N THR A 364 13.23 -15.26 -14.92
CA THR A 364 13.37 -13.82 -15.08
C THR A 364 14.58 -13.58 -15.97
N ALA A 365 14.50 -12.56 -16.82
CA ALA A 365 15.69 -12.04 -17.48
C ALA A 365 16.74 -11.68 -16.42
N ASN A 366 18.02 -11.72 -16.81
CA ASN A 366 19.10 -11.40 -15.89
C ASN A 366 19.26 -9.87 -15.78
N LEU A 367 18.26 -9.22 -15.17
CA LEU A 367 18.17 -7.77 -15.00
C LEU A 367 19.42 -7.20 -14.32
N GLU A 368 20.02 -7.94 -13.38
CA GLU A 368 21.31 -7.65 -12.73
C GLU A 368 22.50 -7.50 -13.71
N SER A 369 22.36 -7.95 -14.96
CA SER A 369 23.38 -7.79 -16.01
C SER A 369 22.98 -6.83 -17.13
N LEU A 370 21.85 -6.13 -16.98
CA LEU A 370 21.37 -5.11 -17.91
C LEU A 370 21.51 -3.74 -17.24
N ASP A 371 21.86 -2.73 -18.04
CA ASP A 371 21.98 -1.35 -17.58
C ASP A 371 20.59 -0.69 -17.55
N GLU A 372 20.16 -0.10 -16.42
CA GLU A 372 18.88 0.61 -16.33
C GLU A 372 18.77 1.82 -17.29
N ARG A 373 19.87 2.24 -17.90
CA ARG A 373 19.89 3.28 -18.95
C ARG A 373 19.55 2.72 -20.34
N ASP A 374 19.51 1.41 -20.52
CA ASP A 374 19.03 0.78 -21.75
C ASP A 374 17.53 0.45 -21.64
N SER A 375 16.80 0.78 -22.70
CA SER A 375 15.46 0.30 -22.98
C SER A 375 15.22 -1.20 -22.73
N ILE A 376 16.22 -2.06 -22.99
CA ILE A 376 16.11 -3.52 -22.85
C ILE A 376 15.85 -3.93 -21.40
N TYR A 377 16.45 -3.26 -20.40
CA TYR A 377 16.16 -3.52 -18.98
C TYR A 377 14.66 -3.33 -18.68
N TRP A 378 14.08 -2.23 -19.13
CA TRP A 378 12.68 -1.90 -18.88
C TRP A 378 11.69 -2.76 -19.67
N TYR A 379 12.05 -3.19 -20.89
CA TYR A 379 11.26 -4.16 -21.64
C TYR A 379 11.23 -5.52 -20.96
N GLU A 380 12.38 -6.06 -20.55
CA GLU A 380 12.47 -7.36 -19.86
C GLU A 380 11.82 -7.32 -18.46
N GLN A 381 11.92 -6.20 -17.74
CA GLN A 381 11.22 -5.98 -16.47
C GLN A 381 9.70 -5.95 -16.69
N GLY A 382 9.23 -5.19 -17.68
CA GLY A 382 7.82 -5.06 -18.04
C GLY A 382 7.18 -6.36 -18.51
N ASP A 383 7.84 -7.10 -19.42
CA ASP A 383 7.38 -8.41 -19.90
C ASP A 383 7.36 -9.45 -18.78
N SER A 384 8.34 -9.41 -17.86
CA SER A 384 8.34 -10.25 -16.66
C SER A 384 7.15 -9.95 -15.73
N ALA A 385 6.84 -8.66 -15.50
CA ALA A 385 5.70 -8.24 -14.69
C ALA A 385 4.36 -8.63 -15.35
N LEU A 386 4.19 -8.32 -16.65
CA LEU A 386 3.03 -8.70 -17.45
C LEU A 386 2.79 -10.22 -17.43
N LYS A 387 3.85 -11.01 -17.56
CA LYS A 387 3.77 -12.47 -17.48
C LYS A 387 3.31 -12.95 -16.10
N GLY A 388 3.79 -12.34 -15.01
CA GLY A 388 3.31 -12.61 -13.66
C GLY A 388 1.80 -12.35 -13.51
N LEU A 389 1.30 -11.26 -14.10
CA LEU A 389 -0.13 -10.92 -14.11
C LEU A 389 -0.96 -11.92 -14.93
N LEU A 390 -0.47 -12.38 -16.09
CA LEU A 390 -1.15 -13.36 -16.95
C LEU A 390 -1.13 -14.80 -16.39
N GLU A 391 -0.08 -15.18 -15.66
CA GLU A 391 0.01 -16.47 -14.96
C GLU A 391 -0.81 -16.51 -13.65
N ARG A 392 -1.24 -15.34 -13.12
CA ARG A 392 -2.07 -15.25 -11.93
C ARG A 392 -3.33 -16.12 -12.05
N ARG A 393 -3.71 -16.78 -10.95
CA ARG A 393 -5.00 -17.45 -10.81
C ARG A 393 -5.74 -16.85 -9.63
N ILE A 394 -7.06 -16.74 -9.77
CA ILE A 394 -7.93 -16.36 -8.67
C ILE A 394 -7.93 -17.52 -7.67
N ASN A 395 -7.51 -17.25 -6.43
CA ASN A 395 -7.78 -18.18 -5.33
C ASN A 395 -9.19 -17.87 -4.81
N GLU A 396 -10.04 -18.89 -4.84
CA GLU A 396 -11.48 -18.81 -4.61
C GLU A 396 -11.93 -19.88 -3.58
N LYS A 397 -10.99 -20.42 -2.80
CA LYS A 397 -11.23 -21.37 -1.68
C LYS A 397 -11.86 -20.67 -0.46
N LYS A 398 -12.28 -21.43 0.56
CA LYS A 398 -12.51 -20.88 1.92
C LYS A 398 -11.15 -20.47 2.50
N ALA A 399 -11.07 -19.32 3.15
CA ALA A 399 -9.94 -18.99 4.02
C ALA A 399 -10.05 -19.77 5.34
N ARG A 400 -9.09 -20.64 5.63
CA ARG A 400 -8.93 -21.22 6.98
C ARG A 400 -8.50 -20.12 7.94
N ASN A 401 -7.45 -19.40 7.56
CA ASN A 401 -6.83 -18.37 8.37
C ASN A 401 -7.03 -16.98 7.74
N VAL A 402 -7.15 -15.95 8.59
CA VAL A 402 -7.16 -14.53 8.19
C VAL A 402 -6.14 -13.79 9.03
N ILE A 403 -5.28 -13.00 8.39
CA ILE A 403 -4.36 -12.09 9.08
C ILE A 403 -4.57 -10.68 8.53
N LEU A 404 -4.93 -9.74 9.40
CA LEU A 404 -4.94 -8.32 9.11
C LEU A 404 -3.68 -7.69 9.69
N PHE A 405 -2.88 -7.08 8.83
CA PHE A 405 -1.78 -6.20 9.19
C PHE A 405 -2.21 -4.74 9.04
N LEU A 406 -2.02 -3.96 10.10
CA LEU A 406 -2.40 -2.57 10.20
C LEU A 406 -1.17 -1.70 10.50
N GLY A 407 -0.75 -0.87 9.55
CA GLY A 407 0.23 0.18 9.82
C GLY A 407 -0.52 1.45 10.19
N ASP A 408 -0.59 1.79 11.49
CA ASP A 408 -1.35 2.96 11.96
C ASP A 408 -0.72 4.22 11.33
N GLY A 409 -1.54 5.05 10.67
CA GLY A 409 -1.05 6.20 9.90
C GLY A 409 -0.24 5.90 8.61
N MET A 410 0.00 4.64 8.22
CA MET A 410 0.94 4.26 7.15
C MET A 410 0.50 4.69 5.73
N SER A 411 0.72 5.97 5.41
CA SER A 411 0.35 6.61 4.13
C SER A 411 1.03 6.00 2.89
N LEU A 412 0.50 6.31 1.69
CA LEU A 412 1.20 6.03 0.42
C LEU A 412 2.60 6.67 0.34
N ALA A 413 2.80 7.82 0.98
CA ALA A 413 4.11 8.47 1.09
C ALA A 413 5.03 7.72 2.07
N THR A 414 4.49 7.21 3.19
CA THR A 414 5.19 6.40 4.19
C THR A 414 5.66 5.08 3.59
N VAL A 415 4.76 4.34 2.91
CA VAL A 415 5.10 3.12 2.16
C VAL A 415 6.23 3.39 1.14
N THR A 416 6.11 4.47 0.35
CA THR A 416 7.11 4.81 -0.67
C THR A 416 8.46 5.21 -0.06
N ALA A 417 8.46 6.03 0.99
CA ALA A 417 9.68 6.44 1.67
C ALA A 417 10.36 5.28 2.42
N ALA A 418 9.57 4.40 3.06
CA ALA A 418 10.07 3.23 3.77
C ALA A 418 10.67 2.17 2.83
N ARG A 419 10.08 1.98 1.64
CA ARG A 419 10.67 1.17 0.56
C ARG A 419 12.07 1.67 0.18
N ILE A 420 12.20 2.99 -0.05
CA ILE A 420 13.47 3.63 -0.40
C ILE A 420 14.47 3.49 0.77
N TYR A 421 14.02 3.72 2.00
CA TYR A 421 14.83 3.57 3.21
C TYR A 421 15.38 2.15 3.38
N ASP A 422 14.54 1.10 3.29
CA ASP A 422 15.02 -0.29 3.41
C ASP A 422 16.02 -0.65 2.31
N GLY A 423 15.73 -0.30 1.05
CA GLY A 423 16.66 -0.53 -0.04
C GLY A 423 18.02 0.15 0.17
N GLN A 424 18.02 1.37 0.71
CA GLN A 424 19.23 2.12 1.07
C GLN A 424 19.95 1.49 2.29
N GLN A 425 19.25 1.00 3.31
CA GLN A 425 19.86 0.26 4.42
C GLN A 425 20.49 -1.07 3.97
N ASN A 426 19.94 -1.70 2.92
CA ASN A 426 20.50 -2.91 2.30
C ASN A 426 21.58 -2.60 1.24
N GLY A 427 21.95 -1.32 1.02
CA GLY A 427 23.05 -0.91 0.15
C GLY A 427 22.72 -0.75 -1.34
N HIS A 428 21.44 -0.70 -1.69
CA HIS A 428 20.94 -0.39 -3.04
C HIS A 428 20.57 1.11 -3.16
N THR A 429 20.02 1.54 -4.31
CA THR A 429 19.59 2.95 -4.49
C THR A 429 18.28 3.27 -3.78
N GLY A 430 17.39 2.27 -3.65
CA GLY A 430 16.21 2.30 -2.80
C GLY A 430 14.89 2.30 -3.55
N GLU A 431 14.78 3.04 -4.66
CA GLU A 431 13.52 3.22 -5.38
C GLU A 431 13.04 1.94 -6.10
N GLU A 432 13.98 1.03 -6.39
CA GLU A 432 13.78 -0.30 -6.96
C GLU A 432 13.55 -1.42 -5.93
N ALA A 433 13.66 -1.13 -4.63
CA ALA A 433 13.37 -2.10 -3.57
C ALA A 433 11.86 -2.41 -3.50
N GLN A 434 11.46 -3.35 -2.64
CA GLN A 434 10.06 -3.73 -2.48
C GLN A 434 9.80 -4.16 -1.03
N LEU A 435 8.87 -3.49 -0.34
CA LEU A 435 8.40 -3.96 0.97
C LEU A 435 7.60 -5.26 0.78
N SER A 436 7.58 -6.14 1.77
CA SER A 436 7.14 -7.53 1.58
C SER A 436 5.71 -7.66 1.05
N PHE A 437 4.81 -6.78 1.51
CA PHE A 437 3.41 -6.68 1.10
C PHE A 437 3.20 -6.08 -0.30
N GLU A 438 4.17 -5.31 -0.83
CA GLU A 438 4.09 -4.76 -2.19
C GLU A 438 4.28 -5.84 -3.26
N SER A 439 4.74 -7.04 -2.87
CA SER A 439 4.75 -8.24 -3.71
C SER A 439 3.39 -8.95 -3.78
N PHE A 440 2.40 -8.53 -2.97
CA PHE A 440 1.08 -9.14 -2.96
C PHE A 440 0.32 -8.82 -4.26
N PRO A 441 -0.44 -9.78 -4.82
CA PRO A 441 -0.95 -9.65 -6.17
C PRO A 441 -2.18 -8.73 -6.29
N THR A 442 -2.80 -8.29 -5.19
CA THR A 442 -3.92 -7.33 -5.22
C THR A 442 -3.55 -6.06 -4.50
N THR A 443 -3.90 -4.93 -5.11
CA THR A 443 -3.87 -3.60 -4.48
C THR A 443 -5.22 -2.90 -4.69
N GLY A 444 -5.67 -2.18 -3.66
CA GLY A 444 -6.83 -1.30 -3.70
C GLY A 444 -6.62 -0.06 -2.83
N LEU A 445 -7.61 0.83 -2.79
CA LEU A 445 -7.61 2.05 -2.00
C LEU A 445 -8.84 2.10 -1.08
N SER A 446 -8.62 2.59 0.15
CA SER A 446 -9.60 2.59 1.24
C SER A 446 -9.90 4.01 1.71
N LYS A 447 -11.17 4.43 1.61
CA LYS A 447 -11.66 5.74 2.08
C LYS A 447 -11.86 5.75 3.59
N THR A 448 -11.13 6.60 4.29
CA THR A 448 -10.88 6.53 5.74
C THR A 448 -11.93 7.25 6.61
N TYR A 449 -12.27 8.50 6.29
CA TYR A 449 -13.24 9.41 6.97
C TYR A 449 -14.23 8.81 8.01
N CYS A 450 -14.32 9.40 9.22
CA CYS A 450 -15.36 9.07 10.21
C CYS A 450 -16.75 9.53 9.73
N ILE A 451 -17.82 9.11 10.41
CA ILE A 451 -19.18 9.64 10.13
C ILE A 451 -19.24 11.17 10.33
N ASP A 452 -18.51 11.72 11.29
CA ASP A 452 -18.52 13.13 11.68
C ASP A 452 -17.25 13.92 11.29
N LYS A 453 -16.23 13.28 10.70
CA LYS A 453 -14.94 13.91 10.32
C LYS A 453 -14.42 13.44 8.96
N GLN A 454 -13.85 14.37 8.20
CA GLN A 454 -13.18 14.07 6.92
C GLN A 454 -11.81 13.41 7.13
N VAL A 455 -10.97 14.01 7.99
CA VAL A 455 -9.77 13.36 8.53
C VAL A 455 -10.19 12.51 9.72
N ALA A 456 -9.87 11.23 9.70
CA ALA A 456 -10.31 10.26 10.69
C ALA A 456 -9.33 10.13 11.88
N ASP A 457 -9.70 9.37 12.91
CA ASP A 457 -8.79 8.86 13.94
C ASP A 457 -8.86 7.34 14.06
N SER A 458 -7.80 6.75 14.59
CA SER A 458 -7.64 5.30 14.80
C SER A 458 -8.81 4.59 15.50
N ALA A 459 -9.66 5.26 16.30
CA ALA A 459 -10.83 4.63 16.91
C ALA A 459 -12.00 4.44 15.91
N CYS A 460 -12.31 5.48 15.15
CA CYS A 460 -13.43 5.44 14.20
C CYS A 460 -13.09 4.57 12.97
N THR A 461 -11.82 4.56 12.57
CA THR A 461 -11.30 3.72 11.47
C THR A 461 -11.25 2.25 11.89
N ALA A 462 -10.79 1.93 13.11
CA ALA A 462 -10.73 0.55 13.59
C ALA A 462 -12.10 -0.12 13.70
N THR A 463 -13.13 0.62 14.13
CA THR A 463 -14.51 0.13 14.04
C THR A 463 -14.93 -0.17 12.59
N ALA A 464 -14.45 0.63 11.62
CA ALA A 464 -14.67 0.38 10.21
C ALA A 464 -13.94 -0.88 9.72
N TYR A 465 -12.62 -1.02 9.89
CA TYR A 465 -11.86 -2.15 9.35
C TYR A 465 -11.91 -3.44 10.18
N LEU A 466 -12.45 -3.42 11.41
CA LEU A 466 -12.67 -4.62 12.23
C LEU A 466 -14.14 -5.05 12.28
N SER A 467 -15.09 -4.15 12.58
CA SER A 467 -16.53 -4.47 12.69
C SER A 467 -17.32 -4.23 11.40
N GLY A 468 -16.72 -3.60 10.39
CA GLY A 468 -17.36 -3.34 9.10
C GLY A 468 -18.48 -2.31 9.15
N VAL A 469 -18.43 -1.39 10.12
CA VAL A 469 -19.36 -0.26 10.31
C VAL A 469 -18.53 0.99 10.60
N LYS A 470 -18.78 2.11 9.90
CA LYS A 470 -18.10 3.38 10.25
C LYS A 470 -18.70 3.96 11.53
N ALA A 471 -17.86 4.57 12.36
CA ALA A 471 -18.22 5.16 13.64
C ALA A 471 -17.92 6.68 13.69
N ASN A 472 -18.14 7.29 14.86
CA ASN A 472 -17.79 8.68 15.13
C ASN A 472 -16.37 8.80 15.68
N TYR A 473 -15.76 9.97 15.52
CA TYR A 473 -14.39 10.29 15.97
C TYR A 473 -14.17 10.01 17.46
N GLY A 474 -13.12 9.28 17.79
CA GLY A 474 -12.76 8.87 19.15
C GLY A 474 -13.67 7.83 19.79
N THR A 475 -14.64 7.26 19.06
CA THR A 475 -15.49 6.14 19.53
C THR A 475 -15.06 4.82 18.90
N MET A 476 -15.19 3.70 19.61
CA MET A 476 -14.80 2.38 19.09
C MET A 476 -15.77 1.27 19.47
N GLY A 477 -15.92 0.29 18.58
CA GLY A 477 -16.81 -0.87 18.75
C GLY A 477 -18.30 -0.50 18.81
N VAL A 478 -18.65 0.75 18.50
CA VAL A 478 -20.01 1.29 18.56
C VAL A 478 -20.40 1.96 17.25
N SER A 479 -21.70 1.93 16.94
CA SER A 479 -22.25 2.62 15.77
C SER A 479 -22.22 4.14 15.91
N GLY A 480 -22.38 4.86 14.80
CA GLY A 480 -22.48 6.33 14.78
C GLY A 480 -23.66 6.95 15.54
N LEU A 481 -24.47 6.14 16.25
CA LEU A 481 -25.46 6.63 17.22
C LEU A 481 -24.84 7.03 18.57
N VAL A 482 -23.61 6.60 18.87
CA VAL A 482 -22.87 6.99 20.07
C VAL A 482 -21.98 8.20 19.76
N THR A 483 -22.19 9.32 20.46
CA THR A 483 -21.30 10.48 20.40
C THR A 483 -20.13 10.35 21.39
N ARG A 484 -18.97 10.97 21.09
CA ARG A 484 -17.80 10.85 21.97
C ARG A 484 -18.09 11.35 23.39
N ASN A 485 -17.67 10.57 24.39
CA ASN A 485 -17.96 10.69 25.83
C ASN A 485 -19.39 10.35 26.30
N ASP A 486 -20.29 9.90 25.43
CA ASP A 486 -21.63 9.47 25.86
C ASP A 486 -21.62 8.04 26.46
N CYS A 487 -21.36 7.96 27.77
CA CYS A 487 -21.40 6.70 28.52
C CYS A 487 -22.79 6.03 28.50
N GLU A 488 -23.88 6.78 28.48
CA GLU A 488 -25.22 6.18 28.45
C GLU A 488 -25.50 5.51 27.10
N ALA A 489 -25.15 6.16 26.00
CA ALA A 489 -25.30 5.60 24.66
C ALA A 489 -24.40 4.38 24.42
N MET A 490 -23.18 4.29 24.97
CA MET A 490 -22.37 3.07 24.88
C MET A 490 -22.82 1.94 25.82
N ARG A 491 -23.58 2.23 26.89
CA ARG A 491 -24.20 1.18 27.73
C ARG A 491 -25.36 0.47 27.04
N ASN A 492 -25.95 1.06 26.00
CA ASN A 492 -26.98 0.43 25.19
C ASN A 492 -26.37 -0.57 24.19
N GLU A 493 -26.51 -1.86 24.45
CA GLU A 493 -25.95 -2.93 23.61
C GLU A 493 -26.49 -2.92 22.17
N SER A 494 -27.66 -2.32 21.91
CA SER A 494 -28.16 -2.15 20.52
C SER A 494 -27.33 -1.15 19.69
N ASN A 495 -26.39 -0.43 20.31
CA ASN A 495 -25.42 0.44 19.63
C ASN A 495 -24.07 -0.24 19.39
N HIS A 496 -23.81 -1.42 19.95
CA HIS A 496 -22.56 -2.16 19.78
C HIS A 496 -22.45 -2.75 18.37
N VAL A 497 -21.23 -2.97 17.88
CA VAL A 497 -20.97 -3.61 16.58
C VAL A 497 -19.88 -4.67 16.68
N ASP A 498 -20.31 -5.94 16.65
CA ASP A 498 -19.48 -7.16 16.62
C ASP A 498 -18.26 -7.00 15.69
N SER A 499 -17.07 -7.29 16.20
CA SER A 499 -15.82 -7.25 15.44
C SER A 499 -15.60 -8.57 14.69
N ILE A 500 -14.63 -8.57 13.77
CA ILE A 500 -14.19 -9.80 13.11
C ILE A 500 -13.64 -10.87 14.09
N ALA A 501 -13.25 -10.50 15.33
CA ALA A 501 -12.93 -11.47 16.38
C ALA A 501 -14.18 -12.20 16.89
N ASP A 502 -15.29 -11.50 17.13
CA ASP A 502 -16.59 -12.13 17.48
C ASP A 502 -17.03 -13.10 16.39
N TRP A 503 -16.89 -12.70 15.11
CA TRP A 503 -17.26 -13.54 13.97
C TRP A 503 -16.36 -14.77 13.86
N ALA A 504 -15.08 -14.66 14.23
CA ALA A 504 -14.15 -15.77 14.26
C ALA A 504 -14.46 -16.74 15.43
N GLN A 505 -14.62 -16.23 16.66
CA GLN A 505 -14.91 -17.01 17.86
C GLN A 505 -16.25 -17.75 17.75
N SER A 506 -17.31 -17.07 17.29
CA SER A 506 -18.62 -17.70 17.01
C SER A 506 -18.57 -18.77 15.91
N CYS A 507 -17.53 -18.77 15.06
CA CYS A 507 -17.24 -19.83 14.10
C CYS A 507 -16.22 -20.87 14.60
N GLY A 508 -15.88 -20.89 15.89
CA GLY A 508 -14.95 -21.83 16.51
C GLY A 508 -13.46 -21.58 16.21
N LYS A 509 -13.13 -20.47 15.54
CA LYS A 509 -11.75 -20.09 15.20
C LYS A 509 -11.02 -19.51 16.40
N SER A 510 -9.71 -19.71 16.44
CA SER A 510 -8.84 -19.03 17.39
C SER A 510 -8.67 -17.55 17.01
N THR A 511 -8.39 -16.71 18.00
CA THR A 511 -8.28 -15.26 17.79
C THR A 511 -7.08 -14.67 18.52
N GLY A 512 -6.45 -13.66 17.94
CA GLY A 512 -5.33 -12.99 18.59
C GLY A 512 -5.05 -11.58 18.10
N LEU A 513 -4.29 -10.87 18.93
CA LEU A 513 -3.86 -9.50 18.78
C LEU A 513 -2.35 -9.40 19.03
N VAL A 514 -1.65 -8.67 18.16
CA VAL A 514 -0.25 -8.28 18.30
C VAL A 514 -0.13 -6.78 17.96
N THR A 515 0.58 -6.01 18.78
CA THR A 515 0.82 -4.57 18.53
C THR A 515 2.12 -4.06 19.15
N THR A 516 2.71 -3.00 18.60
CA THR A 516 3.74 -2.19 19.27
C THR A 516 3.17 -1.07 20.17
N THR A 517 1.84 -0.90 20.24
CA THR A 517 1.18 0.06 21.14
C THR A 517 0.85 -0.55 22.50
N ARG A 518 0.16 0.22 23.36
CA ARG A 518 -0.64 -0.35 24.44
C ARG A 518 -1.70 -1.28 23.84
N VAL A 519 -1.95 -2.46 24.43
CA VAL A 519 -3.04 -3.36 23.95
C VAL A 519 -4.45 -2.79 24.18
N THR A 520 -4.53 -1.68 24.91
CA THR A 520 -5.70 -0.83 25.18
C THR A 520 -5.81 0.40 24.26
N HIS A 521 -4.85 0.61 23.35
CA HIS A 521 -4.90 1.68 22.36
C HIS A 521 -6.08 1.51 21.37
N ALA A 522 -6.38 2.51 20.55
CA ALA A 522 -7.62 2.52 19.76
C ALA A 522 -7.74 1.39 18.72
N THR A 523 -6.72 1.21 17.88
CA THR A 523 -6.62 0.12 16.89
C THR A 523 -6.79 -1.29 17.51
N PRO A 524 -6.10 -1.66 18.60
CA PRO A 524 -6.28 -2.96 19.22
C PRO A 524 -7.58 -3.08 20.01
N ALA A 525 -8.02 -2.01 20.68
CA ALA A 525 -9.22 -2.00 21.52
C ALA A 525 -10.51 -2.18 20.72
N ALA A 526 -10.61 -1.59 19.52
CA ALA A 526 -11.77 -1.78 18.65
C ALA A 526 -11.98 -3.23 18.18
N LEU A 527 -11.04 -4.15 18.43
CA LEU A 527 -11.23 -5.58 18.21
C LEU A 527 -12.13 -6.23 19.28
N TYR A 528 -12.26 -5.63 20.47
CA TYR A 528 -12.90 -6.26 21.62
C TYR A 528 -13.69 -5.35 22.58
N ALA A 529 -13.55 -4.03 22.47
CA ALA A 529 -14.15 -3.08 23.39
C ALA A 529 -15.20 -2.20 22.70
N HIS A 530 -16.28 -1.93 23.42
CA HIS A 530 -17.31 -0.97 23.04
C HIS A 530 -17.16 0.24 23.97
N THR A 531 -16.74 1.39 23.44
CA THR A 531 -16.60 2.62 24.25
C THR A 531 -16.88 3.90 23.46
N ALA A 532 -17.53 4.84 24.14
CA ALA A 532 -17.76 6.20 23.68
C ALA A 532 -16.49 7.08 23.75
N ASN A 533 -15.37 6.62 24.31
CA ASN A 533 -14.10 7.33 24.19
C ASN A 533 -12.88 6.38 24.21
N ARG A 534 -11.98 6.55 23.24
CA ARG A 534 -10.68 5.85 23.16
C ARG A 534 -9.79 6.09 24.38
N ASP A 535 -9.94 7.25 25.03
CA ASP A 535 -9.10 7.63 26.17
C ASP A 535 -9.38 6.81 27.44
N TRP A 536 -10.47 6.03 27.48
CA TRP A 536 -10.92 5.27 28.67
C TRP A 536 -10.17 3.93 28.85
N GLU A 537 -8.85 3.95 28.65
CA GLU A 537 -7.96 2.78 28.67
C GLU A 537 -7.90 2.07 30.04
N SER A 538 -8.16 2.80 31.13
CA SER A 538 -8.37 2.24 32.47
C SER A 538 -9.29 3.12 33.31
N ASP A 539 -9.77 2.61 34.44
CA ASP A 539 -10.66 3.29 35.38
C ASP A 539 -10.15 4.68 35.83
N LYS A 540 -8.83 4.90 35.94
CA LYS A 540 -8.19 6.23 36.12
C LYS A 540 -8.74 7.27 35.14
N HIS A 541 -8.92 6.88 33.88
CA HIS A 541 -9.28 7.79 32.79
C HIS A 541 -10.79 8.05 32.76
N VAL A 542 -11.60 7.04 33.07
CA VAL A 542 -13.05 7.20 33.32
C VAL A 542 -13.29 8.15 34.51
N LEU A 543 -12.48 8.03 35.56
CA LEU A 543 -12.49 8.96 36.70
C LEU A 543 -11.98 10.37 36.34
N LYS A 544 -10.97 10.53 35.44
CA LYS A 544 -10.57 11.85 34.89
C LYS A 544 -11.75 12.50 34.16
N ALA A 545 -12.54 11.71 33.42
CA ALA A 545 -13.75 12.14 32.74
C ALA A 545 -14.96 12.41 33.68
N LYS A 546 -14.80 12.23 35.00
CA LYS A 546 -15.84 12.41 36.05
C LYS A 546 -17.03 11.45 35.91
N LEU A 547 -16.79 10.27 35.36
CA LEU A 547 -17.76 9.19 35.20
C LEU A 547 -17.51 8.07 36.22
N ASP A 548 -18.48 7.17 36.38
CA ASP A 548 -18.37 6.01 37.27
C ASP A 548 -17.85 4.78 36.51
N PRO A 549 -16.67 4.22 36.85
CA PRO A 549 -16.14 2.99 36.22
C PRO A 549 -17.02 1.74 36.41
N ARG A 550 -18.03 1.79 37.28
CA ARG A 550 -19.02 0.72 37.47
C ARG A 550 -20.15 0.76 36.43
N GLU A 551 -20.33 1.90 35.75
CA GLU A 551 -21.25 2.05 34.63
C GLU A 551 -20.48 2.10 33.29
N CYS A 552 -19.41 2.88 33.24
CA CYS A 552 -18.58 3.09 32.06
C CYS A 552 -17.35 2.17 32.15
N GLU A 553 -17.51 0.89 31.80
CA GLU A 553 -16.45 -0.13 31.94
C GLU A 553 -15.23 0.21 31.06
N ASP A 554 -14.06 0.29 31.68
CA ASP A 554 -12.81 0.67 31.03
C ASP A 554 -12.27 -0.39 30.07
N ILE A 555 -11.51 0.01 29.04
CA ILE A 555 -11.03 -0.87 27.97
C ILE A 555 -10.20 -2.04 28.53
N ALA A 556 -9.29 -1.80 29.48
CA ALA A 556 -8.51 -2.85 30.10
C ALA A 556 -9.38 -3.88 30.86
N SER A 557 -10.45 -3.43 31.53
CA SER A 557 -11.47 -4.34 32.07
C SER A 557 -12.11 -5.16 30.95
N GLN A 558 -12.66 -4.53 29.91
CA GLN A 558 -13.38 -5.21 28.83
C GLN A 558 -12.54 -6.33 28.18
N LEU A 559 -11.23 -6.10 27.96
CA LEU A 559 -10.29 -7.12 27.44
C LEU A 559 -10.23 -8.41 28.28
N ILE A 560 -10.48 -8.31 29.59
CA ILE A 560 -10.27 -9.40 30.55
C ILE A 560 -11.61 -9.94 31.08
N THR A 561 -12.68 -9.13 31.06
CA THR A 561 -14.01 -9.48 31.60
C THR A 561 -14.99 -9.98 30.53
N ARG A 562 -14.96 -9.44 29.30
CA ARG A 562 -15.99 -9.64 28.26
C ARG A 562 -15.46 -10.33 27.00
N ALA A 563 -16.32 -11.07 26.33
CA ALA A 563 -16.07 -11.50 24.95
C ALA A 563 -16.15 -10.27 24.01
N PRO A 564 -15.38 -10.23 22.90
CA PRO A 564 -14.44 -11.27 22.46
C PRO A 564 -13.08 -11.22 23.15
N GLY A 565 -12.76 -10.11 23.85
CA GLY A 565 -11.44 -9.85 24.42
C GLY A 565 -10.94 -10.95 25.36
N ASN A 566 -11.80 -11.38 26.29
CA ASN A 566 -11.46 -12.40 27.28
C ASN A 566 -11.32 -13.81 26.67
N GLU A 567 -11.67 -14.03 25.41
CA GLU A 567 -11.50 -15.28 24.65
C GLU A 567 -10.37 -15.24 23.61
N LEU A 568 -9.68 -14.10 23.44
CA LEU A 568 -8.45 -14.01 22.64
C LEU A 568 -7.38 -14.98 23.15
N ASN A 569 -6.90 -15.88 22.30
CA ASN A 569 -5.84 -16.85 22.59
C ASN A 569 -4.45 -16.20 22.71
N VAL A 570 -4.24 -15.07 22.06
CA VAL A 570 -2.97 -14.35 22.03
C VAL A 570 -3.22 -12.86 22.17
N ILE A 571 -2.60 -12.22 23.15
CA ILE A 571 -2.59 -10.78 23.37
C ILE A 571 -1.12 -10.38 23.58
N LEU A 572 -0.50 -9.73 22.60
CA LEU A 572 0.90 -9.28 22.66
C LEU A 572 1.02 -7.78 22.40
N GLY A 573 1.69 -7.05 23.28
CA GLY A 573 1.98 -5.63 23.11
C GLY A 573 2.43 -4.97 24.41
N GLY A 574 2.11 -3.68 24.59
CA GLY A 574 2.43 -2.91 25.78
C GLY A 574 1.20 -2.55 26.63
N GLY A 575 1.35 -1.55 27.50
CA GLY A 575 0.26 -0.94 28.26
C GLY A 575 0.01 -1.57 29.63
N ARG A 576 0.99 -2.29 30.19
CA ARG A 576 0.84 -3.05 31.45
C ARG A 576 0.30 -2.21 32.61
N ALA A 577 0.61 -0.92 32.65
CA ALA A 577 0.12 -0.01 33.68
C ALA A 577 -1.41 0.00 33.81
N HIS A 578 -2.15 -0.15 32.70
CA HIS A 578 -3.61 -0.09 32.68
C HIS A 578 -4.29 -1.33 33.30
N PHE A 579 -3.51 -2.39 33.53
CA PHE A 579 -3.94 -3.66 34.14
C PHE A 579 -3.54 -3.79 35.62
N LEU A 580 -2.64 -2.94 36.12
CA LEU A 580 -2.09 -3.01 37.47
C LEU A 580 -2.63 -1.89 38.40
N PRO A 581 -2.84 -2.18 39.70
CA PRO A 581 -3.13 -1.16 40.71
C PRO A 581 -2.02 -0.11 40.86
N ASP A 582 -2.37 1.11 41.23
CA ASP A 582 -1.44 2.23 41.43
C ASP A 582 -0.42 2.08 42.57
N PHE A 583 -0.58 1.07 43.42
CA PHE A 583 0.36 0.66 44.46
C PHE A 583 1.20 -0.57 44.09
N VAL A 584 1.00 -1.15 42.90
CA VAL A 584 1.83 -2.25 42.36
C VAL A 584 2.83 -1.67 41.38
N THR A 585 4.10 -1.98 41.59
CA THR A 585 5.23 -1.63 40.70
C THR A 585 5.58 -2.82 39.82
N ASP A 586 5.85 -2.59 38.54
CA ASP A 586 6.23 -3.62 37.57
C ASP A 586 7.76 -3.87 37.50
N ASP A 587 8.18 -4.76 36.61
CA ASP A 587 9.60 -5.12 36.42
C ASP A 587 10.44 -4.05 35.69
N GLU A 588 9.80 -3.00 35.14
CA GLU A 588 10.48 -1.80 34.64
C GLU A 588 10.64 -0.72 35.73
N GLY A 589 10.05 -0.94 36.92
CA GLY A 589 10.10 0.00 38.06
C GLY A 589 8.99 1.05 38.05
N HIS A 590 7.94 0.88 37.23
CA HIS A 590 6.84 1.82 37.10
C HIS A 590 5.58 1.31 37.83
N ASN A 591 4.80 2.23 38.41
CA ASN A 591 3.54 1.86 39.05
C ASN A 591 2.40 1.66 38.03
N GLY A 592 1.41 0.87 38.41
CA GLY A 592 0.14 0.78 37.71
C GLY A 592 -0.64 2.11 37.65
N LYS A 593 -1.65 2.17 36.79
CA LYS A 593 -2.54 3.32 36.63
C LYS A 593 -3.87 3.14 37.39
N ARG A 594 -4.29 1.90 37.72
CA ARG A 594 -5.65 1.61 38.21
C ARG A 594 -5.94 2.09 39.63
N LYS A 595 -7.18 2.52 39.89
CA LYS A 595 -7.66 3.06 41.18
C LYS A 595 -8.69 2.16 41.88
N ASP A 596 -9.36 1.29 41.12
CA ASP A 596 -10.26 0.23 41.59
C ASP A 596 -9.57 -0.90 42.37
N LYS A 597 -8.22 -0.88 42.42
CA LYS A 597 -7.35 -1.86 43.09
C LYS A 597 -7.41 -3.28 42.51
N ARG A 598 -7.95 -3.47 41.31
CA ARG A 598 -7.97 -4.77 40.62
C ARG A 598 -6.63 -4.99 39.91
N ASP A 599 -6.03 -6.16 40.11
CA ASP A 599 -4.99 -6.67 39.22
C ASP A 599 -5.65 -7.52 38.13
N LEU A 600 -5.72 -6.96 36.92
CA LEU A 600 -6.40 -7.61 35.79
C LEU A 600 -5.57 -8.76 35.20
N ILE A 601 -4.23 -8.72 35.34
CA ILE A 601 -3.33 -9.79 34.89
C ILE A 601 -3.52 -11.03 35.75
N ASP A 602 -3.62 -10.87 37.07
CA ASP A 602 -3.90 -11.97 37.99
C ASP A 602 -5.35 -12.47 37.91
N ILE A 603 -6.33 -11.60 37.65
CA ILE A 603 -7.70 -12.02 37.32
C ILE A 603 -7.72 -12.89 36.06
N TRP A 604 -7.02 -12.48 34.98
CA TRP A 604 -6.89 -13.27 33.74
C TRP A 604 -6.29 -14.66 34.01
N LYS A 605 -5.15 -14.72 34.74
CA LYS A 605 -4.51 -15.98 35.12
C LYS A 605 -5.48 -16.89 35.88
N GLN A 606 -6.15 -16.37 36.90
CA GLN A 606 -7.08 -17.13 37.73
C GLN A 606 -8.29 -17.65 36.95
N VAL A 607 -8.88 -16.83 36.07
CA VAL A 607 -10.00 -17.23 35.21
C VAL A 607 -9.59 -18.37 34.28
N LYS A 608 -8.45 -18.25 33.59
CA LYS A 608 -7.99 -19.28 32.63
C LYS A 608 -7.56 -20.57 33.30
N VAL A 609 -6.84 -20.52 34.44
CA VAL A 609 -6.53 -21.72 35.24
C VAL A 609 -7.79 -22.40 35.75
N LYS A 610 -8.81 -21.63 36.21
CA LYS A 610 -10.11 -22.17 36.63
C LYS A 610 -10.91 -22.80 35.48
N GLN A 611 -10.71 -22.34 34.24
CA GLN A 611 -11.23 -22.96 33.02
C GLN A 611 -10.43 -24.21 32.58
N GLY A 612 -9.42 -24.63 33.35
CA GLY A 612 -8.55 -25.78 33.01
C GLY A 612 -7.62 -25.52 31.83
N LYS A 613 -7.30 -24.26 31.53
CA LYS A 613 -6.49 -23.85 30.38
C LYS A 613 -5.00 -23.72 30.74
N SER A 614 -4.16 -24.15 29.81
CA SER A 614 -2.72 -23.95 29.85
C SER A 614 -2.39 -22.50 29.47
N ILE A 615 -1.67 -21.77 30.31
CA ILE A 615 -1.39 -20.34 30.11
C ILE A 615 0.08 -19.98 30.19
N ALA A 616 0.44 -18.90 29.49
CA ALA A 616 1.70 -18.19 29.68
C ALA A 616 1.42 -16.69 29.86
N TYR A 617 2.07 -16.08 30.86
CA TYR A 617 2.20 -14.63 30.99
C TYR A 617 3.68 -14.28 30.87
N VAL A 618 4.03 -13.35 29.97
CA VAL A 618 5.42 -12.96 29.69
C VAL A 618 5.58 -11.44 29.66
N THR A 619 6.75 -10.96 30.08
CA THR A 619 7.06 -9.53 30.16
C THR A 619 8.25 -9.10 29.30
N ASN A 620 8.95 -10.06 28.69
CA ASN A 620 10.18 -9.81 27.93
C ASN A 620 10.35 -10.76 26.72
N GLN A 621 11.22 -10.41 25.78
CA GLN A 621 11.56 -11.22 24.60
C GLN A 621 12.03 -12.62 24.98
N THR A 622 12.95 -12.71 25.94
CA THR A 622 13.62 -13.96 26.31
C THR A 622 12.63 -15.01 26.82
N ASP A 623 11.56 -14.62 27.51
CA ASP A 623 10.52 -15.53 27.96
C ASP A 623 9.42 -15.76 26.92
N LEU A 624 9.08 -14.76 26.08
CA LEU A 624 8.23 -14.96 24.91
C LEU A 624 8.79 -16.06 23.99
N MET A 625 10.09 -16.03 23.71
CA MET A 625 10.76 -17.01 22.85
C MET A 625 10.94 -18.40 23.48
N LYS A 626 10.62 -18.55 24.78
CA LYS A 626 10.52 -19.86 25.47
C LYS A 626 9.11 -20.44 25.51
N VAL A 627 8.08 -19.68 25.12
CA VAL A 627 6.68 -20.15 25.17
C VAL A 627 6.53 -21.43 24.35
N ASN A 628 6.06 -22.51 24.99
CA ASN A 628 5.71 -23.73 24.27
C ASN A 628 4.39 -23.52 23.53
N THR A 629 4.52 -22.96 22.31
CA THR A 629 3.39 -22.63 21.43
C THR A 629 2.47 -23.84 21.21
N SER A 630 3.00 -25.06 21.12
CA SER A 630 2.22 -26.29 21.00
C SER A 630 1.27 -26.53 22.18
N SER A 631 1.73 -26.34 23.43
CA SER A 631 0.99 -26.73 24.63
C SER A 631 0.33 -25.59 25.42
N THR A 632 0.48 -24.33 24.98
CA THR A 632 -0.14 -23.16 25.63
C THR A 632 -1.48 -22.85 24.94
N ASP A 633 -2.57 -22.69 25.69
CA ASP A 633 -3.91 -22.35 25.14
C ASP A 633 -4.12 -20.83 25.03
N TYR A 634 -3.53 -20.08 25.98
CA TYR A 634 -3.66 -18.63 26.11
C TYR A 634 -2.33 -17.98 26.48
N LEU A 635 -1.96 -16.93 25.74
CA LEU A 635 -0.72 -16.16 25.92
C LEU A 635 -1.04 -14.67 26.09
N LEU A 636 -0.58 -14.10 27.20
CA LEU A 636 -0.60 -12.65 27.46
C LEU A 636 0.85 -12.14 27.60
N GLY A 637 1.26 -11.26 26.69
CA GLY A 637 2.58 -10.63 26.67
C GLY A 637 2.46 -9.12 26.77
N LEU A 638 2.95 -8.55 27.88
CA LEU A 638 2.86 -7.11 28.17
C LEU A 638 4.27 -6.53 28.38
N PHE A 639 4.93 -6.18 27.27
CA PHE A 639 6.37 -5.94 27.18
C PHE A 639 6.83 -4.56 27.65
N SER A 640 5.91 -3.64 27.93
CA SER A 640 6.20 -2.40 28.65
C SER A 640 5.01 -1.92 29.48
N ASN A 641 5.30 -1.06 30.48
CA ASN A 641 4.34 -0.27 31.24
C ASN A 641 3.37 0.50 30.33
N ASP A 642 3.89 1.05 29.23
CA ASP A 642 3.15 1.82 28.22
C ASP A 642 3.33 1.20 26.81
N HIS A 643 3.27 1.96 25.72
CA HIS A 643 3.68 1.48 24.39
C HIS A 643 5.09 0.86 24.40
N LEU A 644 5.41 -0.03 23.46
CA LEU A 644 6.78 -0.48 23.25
C LEU A 644 7.68 0.69 22.79
N ASP A 645 8.99 0.54 22.96
CA ASP A 645 9.99 1.42 22.37
C ASP A 645 9.89 1.41 20.83
N TYR A 646 10.44 2.45 20.18
CA TYR A 646 10.62 2.40 18.73
C TYR A 646 11.68 1.36 18.35
N ALA A 647 11.61 0.75 17.16
CA ALA A 647 12.59 -0.23 16.68
C ALA A 647 14.05 0.30 16.70
N LEU A 648 14.26 1.59 16.45
CA LEU A 648 15.56 2.28 16.56
C LEU A 648 16.03 2.57 18.00
N ASP A 649 15.17 2.36 18.99
CA ASP A 649 15.41 2.60 20.42
C ASP A 649 15.44 1.29 21.24
N ALA A 650 14.70 0.27 20.80
CA ALA A 650 14.38 -0.93 21.58
C ALA A 650 15.61 -1.76 21.99
N ASP A 651 15.70 -2.03 23.29
CA ASP A 651 16.60 -3.05 23.84
C ASP A 651 16.00 -4.44 23.61
N LEU A 652 16.49 -5.14 22.58
CA LEU A 652 16.01 -6.48 22.21
C LEU A 652 16.19 -7.54 23.31
N THR A 653 17.00 -7.29 24.35
CA THR A 653 17.05 -8.20 25.51
C THR A 653 15.80 -8.10 26.38
N LYS A 654 15.09 -6.97 26.31
CA LYS A 654 13.85 -6.67 27.02
C LYS A 654 12.64 -6.87 26.12
N GLN A 655 12.53 -6.12 25.02
CA GLN A 655 11.31 -6.08 24.21
C GLN A 655 11.47 -6.90 22.91
N PRO A 656 10.50 -7.74 22.55
CA PRO A 656 10.53 -8.49 21.29
C PRO A 656 10.19 -7.60 20.10
N THR A 657 10.69 -7.95 18.91
CA THR A 657 10.29 -7.24 17.69
C THR A 657 8.87 -7.62 17.25
N LEU A 658 8.23 -6.80 16.40
CA LEU A 658 6.89 -7.07 15.88
C LEU A 658 6.85 -8.39 15.08
N ALA A 659 7.91 -8.69 14.33
CA ALA A 659 8.09 -9.96 13.64
C ALA A 659 8.25 -11.15 14.60
N GLU A 660 8.92 -10.98 15.74
CA GLU A 660 9.05 -12.04 16.76
C GLU A 660 7.71 -12.32 17.47
N MET A 661 6.97 -11.27 17.85
CA MET A 661 5.61 -11.40 18.38
C MET A 661 4.67 -12.08 17.36
N THR A 662 4.76 -11.69 16.09
CA THR A 662 3.99 -12.29 14.99
C THR A 662 4.34 -13.77 14.78
N GLU A 663 5.62 -14.15 14.87
CA GLU A 663 6.06 -15.54 14.76
C GLU A 663 5.48 -16.43 15.87
N VAL A 664 5.42 -15.93 17.11
CA VAL A 664 4.82 -16.67 18.23
C VAL A 664 3.29 -16.70 18.11
N ALA A 665 2.65 -15.59 17.72
CA ALA A 665 1.20 -15.52 17.54
C ALA A 665 0.69 -16.49 16.47
N VAL A 666 1.31 -16.54 15.29
CA VAL A 666 0.91 -17.47 14.22
C VAL A 666 1.06 -18.94 14.69
N LYS A 667 2.17 -19.29 15.36
CA LYS A 667 2.38 -20.65 15.89
C LYS A 667 1.42 -21.04 17.02
N MET A 668 0.97 -20.08 17.83
CA MET A 668 -0.07 -20.28 18.83
C MET A 668 -1.45 -20.56 18.18
N LEU A 669 -1.79 -19.81 17.14
CA LEU A 669 -3.13 -19.78 16.56
C LEU A 669 -3.38 -20.88 15.51
N ASP A 670 -2.38 -21.25 14.70
CA ASP A 670 -2.55 -22.24 13.60
C ASP A 670 -2.79 -23.68 14.08
N LYS A 671 -2.73 -23.92 15.40
CA LYS A 671 -3.08 -25.20 16.02
C LYS A 671 -4.57 -25.54 15.91
N ASN A 672 -5.43 -24.54 15.71
CA ASN A 672 -6.87 -24.75 15.60
C ASN A 672 -7.24 -25.21 14.18
N PRO A 673 -7.84 -26.40 13.98
CA PRO A 673 -8.18 -26.89 12.65
C PRO A 673 -9.27 -26.08 11.92
N GLU A 674 -10.12 -25.32 12.65
CA GLU A 674 -11.04 -24.36 12.02
C GLU A 674 -10.33 -23.08 11.55
N GLY A 675 -9.07 -22.89 11.98
CA GLY A 675 -8.21 -21.75 11.67
C GLY A 675 -8.32 -20.62 12.67
N PHE A 676 -7.82 -19.45 12.27
CA PHE A 676 -7.76 -18.28 13.14
C PHE A 676 -8.01 -16.94 12.43
N PHE A 677 -8.31 -15.92 13.23
CA PHE A 677 -8.11 -14.51 12.89
C PHE A 677 -6.96 -13.93 13.74
N LEU A 678 -6.11 -13.11 13.13
CA LEU A 678 -5.02 -12.40 13.81
C LEU A 678 -4.97 -10.94 13.33
N LEU A 679 -4.99 -10.00 14.27
CA LEU A 679 -4.61 -8.60 14.05
C LEU A 679 -3.14 -8.40 14.43
N VAL A 680 -2.35 -7.79 13.54
CA VAL A 680 -0.97 -7.35 13.79
C VAL A 680 -0.83 -5.87 13.46
N GLU A 681 -0.36 -5.07 14.41
CA GLU A 681 -0.33 -3.61 14.30
C GLU A 681 1.11 -3.05 14.43
N GLY A 682 1.53 -2.25 13.45
CA GLY A 682 2.73 -1.42 13.50
C GLY A 682 2.42 -0.01 14.00
N GLY A 683 1.79 0.11 15.18
CA GLY A 683 1.13 1.35 15.60
C GLY A 683 2.07 2.48 16.05
N ARG A 684 3.36 2.21 16.20
CA ARG A 684 4.39 3.24 16.42
C ARG A 684 4.71 4.06 15.16
N ILE A 685 4.24 3.65 13.97
CA ILE A 685 4.39 4.44 12.73
C ILE A 685 3.71 5.82 12.89
N ASP A 686 2.46 5.83 13.37
CA ASP A 686 1.68 7.03 13.66
C ASP A 686 2.38 7.97 14.66
N HIS A 687 2.73 7.47 15.85
CA HIS A 687 3.35 8.29 16.90
C HIS A 687 4.67 8.97 16.42
N ALA A 688 5.41 8.31 15.53
CA ALA A 688 6.61 8.90 14.94
C ALA A 688 6.28 10.01 13.91
N HIS A 689 5.22 9.86 13.12
CA HIS A 689 4.73 10.93 12.23
C HIS A 689 4.16 12.12 13.01
N HIS A 690 3.36 11.87 14.04
CA HIS A 690 2.86 12.83 15.02
C HIS A 690 3.99 13.73 15.58
N GLU A 691 5.13 13.14 15.93
CA GLU A 691 6.31 13.87 16.42
C GLU A 691 7.18 14.50 15.31
N ASN A 692 6.78 14.39 14.04
CA ASN A 692 7.57 14.67 12.82
C ASN A 692 8.90 13.88 12.71
N MET A 693 9.09 12.79 13.45
CA MET A 693 10.29 11.95 13.48
C MET A 693 10.28 10.93 12.32
N ALA A 694 10.39 11.43 11.09
CA ALA A 694 10.26 10.61 9.88
C ALA A 694 11.17 9.36 9.88
N HIS A 695 12.42 9.46 10.33
CA HIS A 695 13.34 8.30 10.40
C HIS A 695 12.74 7.14 11.21
N LYS A 696 12.15 7.40 12.37
CA LYS A 696 11.48 6.37 13.17
C LYS A 696 10.24 5.80 12.47
N ALA A 697 9.42 6.64 11.86
CA ALA A 697 8.24 6.18 11.12
C ALA A 697 8.60 5.25 9.95
N LEU A 698 9.71 5.52 9.24
CA LEU A 698 10.19 4.63 8.18
C LEU A 698 10.73 3.31 8.74
N ASP A 699 11.48 3.33 9.85
CA ASP A 699 12.06 2.12 10.46
C ASP A 699 10.98 1.19 11.06
N GLU A 700 9.96 1.77 11.72
CA GLU A 700 8.75 1.04 12.13
C GLU A 700 8.02 0.40 10.95
N THR A 701 7.93 1.11 9.82
CA THR A 701 7.34 0.57 8.58
C THR A 701 8.16 -0.59 8.00
N VAL A 702 9.48 -0.60 8.21
CA VAL A 702 10.36 -1.72 7.82
C VAL A 702 10.20 -2.92 8.75
N GLU A 703 10.14 -2.74 10.07
CA GLU A 703 9.87 -3.85 11.00
C GLU A 703 8.44 -4.41 10.81
N PHE A 704 7.47 -3.57 10.48
CA PHE A 704 6.13 -4.00 10.04
C PHE A 704 6.18 -4.81 8.73
N SER A 705 6.96 -4.39 7.74
CA SER A 705 7.23 -5.18 6.52
C SER A 705 7.90 -6.53 6.83
N GLU A 706 8.83 -6.58 7.79
CA GLU A 706 9.46 -7.82 8.25
C GLU A 706 8.47 -8.74 8.99
N ALA A 707 7.50 -8.19 9.73
CA ALA A 707 6.42 -8.95 10.37
C ALA A 707 5.45 -9.55 9.34
N VAL A 708 5.08 -8.80 8.28
CA VAL A 708 4.29 -9.34 7.16
C VAL A 708 5.04 -10.45 6.43
N ARG A 709 6.35 -10.25 6.17
CA ARG A 709 7.22 -11.28 5.58
C ARG A 709 7.23 -12.53 6.46
N LYS A 710 7.36 -12.36 7.78
CA LYS A 710 7.39 -13.45 8.75
C LYS A 710 6.12 -14.28 8.76
N ALA A 711 4.94 -13.68 8.82
CA ALA A 711 3.69 -14.44 8.75
C ALA A 711 3.55 -15.17 7.41
N SER A 712 3.90 -14.51 6.30
CA SER A 712 3.87 -15.08 4.94
C SER A 712 4.82 -16.28 4.76
N GLU A 713 5.84 -16.44 5.62
CA GLU A 713 6.74 -17.59 5.64
C GLU A 713 6.25 -18.77 6.50
N LEU A 714 5.22 -18.56 7.32
CA LEU A 714 4.71 -19.52 8.31
C LEU A 714 3.38 -20.17 7.93
N VAL A 715 2.62 -19.59 6.99
CA VAL A 715 1.26 -20.03 6.62
C VAL A 715 1.18 -20.49 5.15
N ASP A 716 0.22 -21.36 4.82
CA ASP A 716 -0.11 -21.64 3.42
C ASP A 716 -1.07 -20.57 2.86
N LEU A 717 -0.59 -19.82 1.86
CA LEU A 717 -1.35 -18.78 1.14
C LEU A 717 -2.42 -19.37 0.21
N ASP A 718 -2.43 -20.67 -0.05
CA ASP A 718 -3.54 -21.32 -0.75
C ASP A 718 -4.80 -21.44 0.15
N GLU A 719 -4.67 -21.28 1.48
CA GLU A 719 -5.79 -21.29 2.46
C GLU A 719 -5.80 -20.11 3.46
N THR A 720 -4.76 -19.27 3.49
CA THR A 720 -4.66 -18.09 4.38
C THR A 720 -4.83 -16.80 3.59
N LEU A 721 -5.80 -15.97 3.99
CA LEU A 721 -5.95 -14.60 3.47
C LEU A 721 -5.12 -13.66 4.32
N ILE A 722 -4.15 -12.98 3.70
CA ILE A 722 -3.40 -11.88 4.35
C ILE A 722 -3.82 -10.57 3.70
N VAL A 723 -4.22 -9.60 4.53
CA VAL A 723 -4.54 -8.22 4.16
C VAL A 723 -3.60 -7.29 4.90
N VAL A 724 -3.06 -6.30 4.21
CA VAL A 724 -2.20 -5.25 4.77
C VAL A 724 -2.80 -3.91 4.39
N THR A 725 -3.02 -3.03 5.36
CA THR A 725 -3.62 -1.70 5.16
C THR A 725 -3.05 -0.70 6.16
N ALA A 726 -3.28 0.58 5.93
CA ALA A 726 -3.33 1.56 7.00
C ALA A 726 -4.77 1.82 7.42
N ASP A 727 -4.94 2.58 8.49
CA ASP A 727 -6.24 3.06 8.95
C ASP A 727 -6.53 4.51 8.52
N HIS A 728 -5.55 5.39 8.64
CA HIS A 728 -5.47 6.74 8.08
C HIS A 728 -4.07 7.03 7.53
N SER A 729 -3.87 8.24 7.03
CA SER A 729 -2.61 8.73 6.48
C SER A 729 -1.94 9.70 7.47
N HIS A 730 -0.84 10.34 7.07
CA HIS A 730 -0.28 11.55 7.68
C HIS A 730 0.02 12.60 6.60
N THR A 731 0.25 13.85 7.00
CA THR A 731 0.61 14.93 6.09
C THR A 731 2.08 14.89 5.63
N MET A 732 2.75 13.73 5.73
CA MET A 732 4.11 13.55 5.24
C MET A 732 4.14 13.59 3.70
N THR A 733 5.11 14.33 3.16
CA THR A 733 5.30 14.59 1.74
C THR A 733 6.73 14.26 1.31
N ILE A 734 6.90 13.80 0.08
CA ILE A 734 8.21 13.59 -0.56
C ILE A 734 8.40 14.72 -1.60
N ASN A 735 9.36 15.61 -1.34
CA ASN A 735 9.64 16.79 -2.14
C ASN A 735 10.50 16.46 -3.38
N GLY A 736 10.21 17.10 -4.51
CA GLY A 736 11.10 17.11 -5.67
C GLY A 736 12.28 18.08 -5.47
N TYR A 737 13.46 17.87 -6.06
CA TYR A 737 13.83 16.84 -7.04
C TYR A 737 15.17 16.18 -6.69
N PRO A 738 15.21 15.32 -5.65
CA PRO A 738 16.41 14.54 -5.32
C PRO A 738 16.80 13.60 -6.48
N THR A 739 18.09 13.28 -6.59
CA THR A 739 18.58 12.30 -7.58
C THR A 739 18.26 10.87 -7.16
N ARG A 740 18.18 9.95 -8.13
CA ARG A 740 18.14 8.50 -7.87
C ARG A 740 19.27 8.09 -6.91
N GLY A 741 18.96 7.34 -5.86
CA GLY A 741 19.92 6.94 -4.83
C GLY A 741 20.34 8.05 -3.85
N ASN A 742 19.69 9.22 -3.88
CA ASN A 742 19.82 10.22 -2.82
C ASN A 742 19.13 9.71 -1.56
N ASP A 743 19.72 9.99 -0.40
CA ASP A 743 19.17 9.57 0.88
C ASP A 743 17.73 10.10 1.08
N ILE A 744 16.79 9.21 1.39
CA ILE A 744 15.39 9.58 1.62
C ILE A 744 15.23 10.48 2.87
N LEU A 745 16.14 10.36 3.83
CA LEU A 745 16.29 11.25 5.00
C LEU A 745 17.15 12.49 4.68
N GLY A 746 17.55 12.68 3.42
CA GLY A 746 18.46 13.73 2.99
C GLY A 746 17.80 15.06 2.62
N LEU A 747 18.59 15.89 1.95
CA LEU A 747 18.14 17.11 1.28
C LEU A 747 17.65 16.78 -0.13
N ALA A 748 16.62 17.50 -0.60
CA ALA A 748 16.15 17.42 -1.99
C ALA A 748 16.75 18.53 -2.87
N GLY A 749 17.17 19.66 -2.28
CA GLY A 749 17.83 20.74 -3.03
C GLY A 749 17.93 22.05 -2.25
N THR A 750 18.10 23.14 -3.00
CA THR A 750 18.12 24.53 -2.50
C THR A 750 16.97 25.30 -3.13
N SER A 751 16.27 26.11 -2.34
CA SER A 751 15.13 26.92 -2.79
C SER A 751 15.59 28.07 -3.69
N ASP A 752 14.90 28.27 -4.81
CA ASP A 752 15.09 29.37 -5.75
C ASP A 752 14.60 30.73 -5.22
N VAL A 753 13.75 30.73 -4.18
CA VAL A 753 13.20 31.95 -3.56
C VAL A 753 14.10 32.52 -2.46
N ASP A 754 14.61 31.69 -1.55
CA ASP A 754 15.33 32.13 -0.33
C ASP A 754 16.78 31.63 -0.20
N ASN A 755 17.22 30.80 -1.16
CA ASN A 755 18.56 30.19 -1.24
C ASN A 755 18.95 29.33 -0.02
N ALA A 756 17.99 28.88 0.80
CA ALA A 756 18.23 27.88 1.84
C ALA A 756 17.93 26.46 1.33
N ALA A 757 18.65 25.46 1.85
CA ALA A 757 18.40 24.05 1.53
C ALA A 757 17.02 23.60 2.03
N TYR A 758 16.48 22.51 1.48
CA TYR A 758 15.24 21.87 1.96
C TYR A 758 15.34 20.34 1.92
N THR A 759 14.63 19.69 2.84
CA THR A 759 14.62 18.23 3.05
C THR A 759 13.79 17.49 1.99
N THR A 760 14.15 16.23 1.74
CA THR A 760 13.37 15.32 0.90
C THR A 760 12.01 15.03 1.53
N LEU A 761 11.93 14.89 2.86
CA LEU A 761 10.67 14.70 3.57
C LEU A 761 10.24 15.99 4.28
N SER A 762 8.93 16.28 4.31
CA SER A 762 8.33 17.36 5.10
C SER A 762 6.89 17.04 5.50
N TYR A 763 6.36 17.76 6.48
CA TYR A 763 4.98 17.62 6.95
C TYR A 763 4.17 18.90 6.69
N ALA A 764 2.85 18.80 6.56
CA ALA A 764 2.03 20.01 6.48
C ALA A 764 1.94 20.72 7.84
N ASN A 765 1.96 19.98 8.95
CA ASN A 765 1.95 20.57 10.29
C ASN A 765 2.73 19.73 11.33
N GLY A 766 2.81 20.19 12.57
CA GLY A 766 3.42 19.47 13.70
C GLY A 766 4.43 20.25 14.54
N PRO A 767 5.07 19.58 15.52
CA PRO A 767 5.92 20.20 16.54
C PRO A 767 7.25 20.79 16.06
N SER A 768 7.70 20.51 14.84
CA SER A 768 8.95 21.13 14.33
C SER A 768 8.80 22.60 13.94
N SER A 769 7.58 23.04 13.59
CA SER A 769 7.31 24.41 13.10
C SER A 769 7.29 25.45 14.22
N LYS A 770 8.06 26.54 14.04
CA LYS A 770 8.23 27.62 15.03
C LYS A 770 7.60 28.91 14.53
N ARG A 771 6.51 29.36 15.18
CA ARG A 771 5.73 30.58 14.83
C ARG A 771 6.45 31.93 15.01
N LYS A 772 7.79 31.99 14.96
CA LYS A 772 8.59 33.20 15.31
C LYS A 772 9.62 33.63 14.27
N ASP A 773 10.01 32.76 13.35
CA ASP A 773 11.13 33.03 12.47
C ASP A 773 10.66 33.63 11.13
N ILE A 774 11.10 34.86 10.83
CA ILE A 774 10.75 35.61 9.60
C ILE A 774 11.50 35.05 8.37
N LYS A 775 12.60 34.33 8.59
CA LYS A 775 13.32 33.57 7.56
C LYS A 775 13.24 32.08 7.88
N ARG A 776 12.94 31.27 6.87
CA ARG A 776 12.96 29.80 6.93
C ARG A 776 14.33 29.28 7.37
N HIS A 777 14.35 28.22 8.18
CA HIS A 777 15.58 27.52 8.56
C HIS A 777 16.28 26.92 7.35
N ASP A 778 17.61 26.86 7.41
CA ASP A 778 18.47 26.28 6.38
C ASP A 778 19.04 24.95 6.88
N PHE A 779 18.45 23.86 6.38
CA PHE A 779 18.76 22.49 6.78
C PHE A 779 20.14 21.98 6.29
N SER A 780 20.91 22.83 5.59
CA SER A 780 22.23 22.51 5.02
C SER A 780 23.29 22.03 6.05
N ARG A 781 23.04 22.24 7.35
CA ARG A 781 23.94 21.91 8.47
C ARG A 781 23.29 21.00 9.52
N ASP A 782 22.10 20.49 9.26
CA ASP A 782 21.33 19.67 10.20
C ASP A 782 21.71 18.18 10.07
N ASN A 783 21.77 17.46 11.20
CA ASN A 783 21.96 16.00 11.18
C ASN A 783 20.61 15.29 10.96
N LEU A 784 20.12 15.30 9.72
CA LEU A 784 18.82 14.73 9.34
C LEU A 784 18.71 13.20 9.59
N LYS A 785 19.86 12.51 9.70
CA LYS A 785 19.95 11.07 10.03
C LYS A 785 19.94 10.77 11.53
N TYR A 786 19.79 11.78 12.38
CA TYR A 786 19.58 11.57 13.81
C TYR A 786 18.14 11.06 14.02
N LYS A 787 17.99 9.92 14.70
CA LYS A 787 16.69 9.22 14.85
C LYS A 787 15.57 10.03 15.51
N ASP A 788 15.93 11.02 16.32
CA ASP A 788 14.97 11.93 16.98
C ASP A 788 14.83 13.28 16.25
N TYR A 789 15.37 13.40 15.03
CA TYR A 789 15.29 14.63 14.23
C TYR A 789 13.85 14.87 13.76
N LYS A 790 13.29 16.03 14.15
CA LYS A 790 11.94 16.46 13.75
C LYS A 790 11.97 17.18 12.41
N TYR A 791 11.46 16.51 11.37
CA TYR A 791 11.43 17.02 10.00
C TYR A 791 10.51 18.24 9.86
N PRO A 792 10.80 19.16 8.91
CA PRO A 792 10.12 20.44 8.86
C PRO A 792 8.63 20.34 8.53
N ALA A 793 7.85 20.99 9.37
CA ALA A 793 6.43 21.23 9.22
C ALA A 793 6.17 22.67 8.75
N MET A 794 5.14 22.88 7.93
CA MET A 794 4.70 24.24 7.59
C MET A 794 3.99 24.91 8.78
N TRP A 795 2.92 24.30 9.30
CA TRP A 795 2.11 24.88 10.38
C TRP A 795 2.46 24.31 11.76
N ALA A 796 2.52 25.17 12.78
CA ALA A 796 2.84 24.76 14.14
C ALA A 796 1.65 24.16 14.88
N ALA A 797 1.80 22.91 15.33
CA ALA A 797 0.89 22.19 16.20
C ALA A 797 1.70 21.44 17.28
N ASN A 798 1.07 20.97 18.36
CA ASN A 798 1.78 20.22 19.41
C ASN A 798 2.13 18.80 18.95
N SER A 799 1.19 18.16 18.26
CA SER A 799 1.37 16.95 17.46
C SER A 799 0.97 17.26 16.02
N GLU A 800 1.51 16.53 15.04
CA GLU A 800 1.06 16.57 13.65
C GLU A 800 -0.32 15.90 13.48
N SER A 801 -1.13 16.35 12.52
CA SER A 801 -2.45 15.76 12.25
C SER A 801 -2.39 14.68 11.17
N HIS A 802 -3.17 13.61 11.33
CA HIS A 802 -3.39 12.59 10.29
C HIS A 802 -3.79 13.20 8.92
N GLY A 803 -3.50 12.46 7.86
CA GLY A 803 -3.98 12.72 6.50
C GLY A 803 -5.36 12.11 6.26
N GLY A 804 -6.18 12.79 5.45
CA GLY A 804 -7.58 12.43 5.16
C GLY A 804 -7.79 11.76 3.80
N GLU A 805 -6.72 11.48 3.07
CA GLU A 805 -6.74 10.80 1.78
C GLU A 805 -6.87 9.27 1.88
N ASP A 806 -7.12 8.62 0.74
CA ASP A 806 -7.32 7.18 0.66
C ASP A 806 -6.00 6.41 0.91
N VAL A 807 -6.07 5.41 1.79
CA VAL A 807 -4.92 4.58 2.19
C VAL A 807 -4.80 3.31 1.33
N PRO A 808 -3.59 2.75 1.15
CA PRO A 808 -3.40 1.57 0.33
C PRO A 808 -3.81 0.30 1.07
N VAL A 809 -4.39 -0.64 0.32
CA VAL A 809 -4.68 -2.00 0.79
C VAL A 809 -3.98 -2.99 -0.13
N PHE A 810 -3.14 -3.86 0.42
CA PHE A 810 -2.47 -4.96 -0.28
C PHE A 810 -3.06 -6.29 0.21
N SER A 811 -3.28 -7.28 -0.68
CA SER A 811 -3.75 -8.59 -0.22
C SER A 811 -3.37 -9.78 -1.10
N THR A 812 -3.22 -10.93 -0.44
CA THR A 812 -2.88 -12.23 -1.04
C THR A 812 -3.72 -13.36 -0.42
N GLY A 813 -3.79 -14.50 -1.09
CA GLY A 813 -4.57 -15.66 -0.65
C GLY A 813 -6.03 -15.69 -1.10
N PRO A 814 -6.90 -16.52 -0.47
CA PRO A 814 -8.28 -16.73 -0.90
C PRO A 814 -9.09 -15.42 -0.94
N TRP A 815 -9.81 -15.20 -2.05
CA TRP A 815 -10.65 -14.02 -2.32
C TRP A 815 -9.96 -12.64 -2.27
N SER A 816 -8.65 -12.57 -2.07
CA SER A 816 -7.84 -11.32 -2.08
C SER A 816 -8.16 -10.37 -3.25
N HIS A 817 -8.46 -10.92 -4.43
CA HIS A 817 -8.84 -10.17 -5.63
C HIS A 817 -10.04 -9.21 -5.45
N LEU A 818 -10.92 -9.46 -4.46
CA LEU A 818 -12.05 -8.57 -4.13
C LEU A 818 -11.60 -7.25 -3.48
N LEU A 819 -10.39 -7.18 -2.92
CA LEU A 819 -9.78 -5.96 -2.37
C LEU A 819 -9.03 -5.16 -3.44
N SER A 820 -9.73 -4.86 -4.54
CA SER A 820 -9.21 -4.07 -5.67
C SER A 820 -10.13 -2.88 -6.02
N GLY A 821 -9.57 -1.87 -6.71
CA GLY A 821 -10.28 -0.62 -6.98
C GLY A 821 -10.30 0.31 -5.76
N VAL A 822 -11.38 1.10 -5.61
CA VAL A 822 -11.54 2.10 -4.53
C VAL A 822 -12.84 1.82 -3.78
N TYR A 823 -12.77 1.64 -2.45
CA TYR A 823 -13.91 1.26 -1.62
C TYR A 823 -13.94 2.00 -0.28
N GLN A 824 -15.02 1.79 0.49
CA GLN A 824 -15.08 2.25 1.88
C GLN A 824 -14.24 1.32 2.75
N GLN A 825 -13.50 1.86 3.72
CA GLN A 825 -12.71 1.07 4.67
C GLN A 825 -13.50 -0.06 5.34
N ASN A 826 -14.80 0.16 5.58
CA ASN A 826 -15.68 -0.82 6.21
C ASN A 826 -16.04 -2.05 5.31
N VAL A 827 -15.55 -2.09 4.07
CA VAL A 827 -15.60 -3.27 3.19
C VAL A 827 -14.53 -4.31 3.55
N ILE A 828 -13.38 -3.88 4.10
CA ILE A 828 -12.23 -4.74 4.41
C ILE A 828 -12.61 -5.99 5.25
N PRO A 829 -13.27 -5.85 6.43
CA PRO A 829 -13.66 -7.01 7.22
C PRO A 829 -14.83 -7.78 6.59
N ARG A 830 -15.69 -7.15 5.78
CA ARG A 830 -16.76 -7.84 5.05
C ARG A 830 -16.18 -8.82 4.01
N VAL A 831 -15.09 -8.44 3.33
CA VAL A 831 -14.37 -9.35 2.42
C VAL A 831 -13.65 -10.46 3.19
N MET A 832 -12.97 -10.12 4.30
CA MET A 832 -12.30 -11.13 5.13
C MET A 832 -13.28 -12.16 5.72
N GLY A 833 -14.43 -11.69 6.24
CA GLY A 833 -15.52 -12.54 6.72
C GLY A 833 -16.13 -13.40 5.62
N PHE A 834 -16.44 -12.80 4.46
CA PHE A 834 -16.93 -13.52 3.28
C PHE A 834 -15.99 -14.68 2.88
N ALA A 835 -14.68 -14.40 2.83
CA ALA A 835 -13.65 -15.37 2.45
C ALA A 835 -13.51 -16.52 3.47
N ALA A 836 -13.54 -16.20 4.77
CA ALA A 836 -13.41 -17.17 5.86
C ALA A 836 -14.71 -17.91 6.21
N CYS A 837 -15.82 -17.51 5.60
CA CYS A 837 -17.19 -17.95 5.87
C CYS A 837 -17.72 -17.60 7.26
N MET A 838 -17.52 -16.35 7.69
CA MET A 838 -17.95 -15.81 8.98
C MET A 838 -18.51 -14.39 8.85
N GLY A 839 -19.29 -13.96 9.85
CA GLY A 839 -19.84 -12.60 9.94
C GLY A 839 -21.33 -12.47 9.63
N PRO A 840 -21.91 -11.28 9.91
CA PRO A 840 -23.36 -11.08 9.94
C PRO A 840 -24.03 -11.11 8.56
N GLY A 841 -25.33 -11.39 8.54
CA GLY A 841 -26.16 -11.44 7.33
C GLY A 841 -25.99 -12.71 6.48
N GLY A 842 -25.05 -13.61 6.82
CA GLY A 842 -24.90 -14.92 6.19
C GLY A 842 -24.39 -14.93 4.74
N TYR A 843 -24.15 -13.76 4.13
CA TYR A 843 -23.58 -13.63 2.80
C TYR A 843 -22.08 -13.97 2.82
N THR A 844 -21.75 -15.22 2.52
CA THR A 844 -20.40 -15.78 2.63
C THR A 844 -20.05 -16.70 1.46
N ALA A 845 -18.77 -16.93 1.20
CA ALA A 845 -18.29 -17.83 0.13
C ALA A 845 -18.80 -19.29 0.27
N CYS A 846 -19.21 -19.71 1.47
CA CYS A 846 -19.78 -21.03 1.72
C CYS A 846 -21.30 -21.11 1.47
N ASN A 847 -22.00 -19.97 1.51
CA ASN A 847 -23.46 -19.88 1.32
C ASN A 847 -23.83 -19.41 -0.10
N THR A 848 -23.04 -18.54 -0.73
CA THR A 848 -23.32 -17.95 -2.06
C THR A 848 -22.94 -18.85 -3.24
N ARG A 849 -22.64 -20.13 -2.99
CA ARG A 849 -22.24 -21.14 -4.00
C ARG A 849 -23.16 -22.37 -4.03
N LYS A 850 -24.40 -22.22 -3.57
CA LYS A 850 -25.47 -23.22 -3.70
C LYS A 850 -26.46 -22.82 -4.78
#